data_AF-A0A965EUY2-F1
#
_entry.id   AF-A0A965EUY2-F1
#
_cell.length_a   1.000
_cell.length_b   1.000
_cell.length_c   1.000
_cell.angle_alpha   90.00
_cell.angle_beta   90.00
_cell.angle_gamma   90.00
#
_symmetry.space_group_name_H-M   'P 1'
#
loop_
_entity.id
_entity.type
_entity.pdbx_description
1 polymer ?
#
loop_
_entity_poly.entity_id
_entity_poly.type
_entity_poly.pdbx_seq_one_letter_code
_entity_poly.pdbx_strand_id
1 'polypeptide(L)'
;MSQLPDALLCFDQIAGAASARRPAIFFDFDGTLSEIVNDPAAATLVAGAEKALTSLAALYPVAVLSGRDLADIRDRVGIPGLWYAGSHGFEMVGPDGAHHRNEAAAQAIPVLEAAAAELTERLAPLAGVAVEHKRYAVAVHYRNAGPEAAATVSAAAHEIARRSGLRVTSGRMVVELRPDLDWDKGATLEWIADRIAGEEPLLPMFLGDDLTDEDGFDAVLHDGIGIVARHSEDGDRATAARFSLPDPTHVVEFVERLVEQCDVDRHTLSSPWSFTYGGYIPEQERLREALCTVGNGYRATRGCAPEADAGEFHYPGTYAAGLYNRLTDEIAGMQVENESLVNLPNWLSCKFRIDGGDWFDIDTAEVLSYRQSIDLRQAELTREFRFRDPAGRTSRVLQRRIAALHTPHACALETTIWAEDWSGSIEFLSLIDADVRNSGVQRYRAFSDDHLVATTTRALGADSCLLVCETVQSRVTIAVAQRTTLWRGESPLQAQASLVTEERRVGHDVVAEISPGESVTVEKMAAIFTGYDTAISEPGDAAARLLGTLGRYSELRDGHIREWAHLWERFDIAFDDNPDALRVVRLHLLHLLQCVPNRAVDLDAGLPARGLHGEAYRGHIFWDELFVFPILNLRSPASTRSLLRYRYRRLPEARRAAVQAGYAGAMFPWQSGSDGREESQTTHLNPNSGRWNPDASARAHHIGVAVAYNVWQYYQVTGDLEYLIENGAEMLAEIARFWVSRAQFDQAYDGGRGRYVIRGVIGPDEFHSGYPDAPYDGIDNNAYTNVMAVWAIVRALDALDALPLRDRLDLMETLGIDGRELDRWDDVSRRMFVPFHPAPDTGPAPGIGVISQFEGYADLEELDWHGLRERHGNIARLDRILEADNDSVTRYQASKQADVLMLFYLLSADELREIFARLGYRFAPEQIPATVDYYRHRTSHGS
;
A
#
# COMPACT_ATOMS: atom_id res chain seq x y z
N MET A 1 -38.75 7.76 -4.73
CA MET A 1 -37.85 7.76 -3.55
C MET A 1 -37.64 6.38 -2.93
N SER A 2 -38.55 5.42 -2.99
CA SER A 2 -38.40 4.06 -2.40
C SER A 2 -37.16 3.21 -2.82
N GLN A 3 -36.33 3.67 -3.77
CA GLN A 3 -35.14 2.94 -4.26
C GLN A 3 -33.79 3.64 -4.01
N LEU A 4 -33.75 4.85 -3.40
CA LEU A 4 -32.47 5.48 -3.07
C LEU A 4 -31.79 4.76 -1.89
N PRO A 5 -30.46 4.51 -1.96
CA PRO A 5 -29.71 3.95 -0.85
C PRO A 5 -29.74 4.87 0.38
N ASP A 6 -29.80 4.27 1.56
CA ASP A 6 -29.76 4.98 2.83
C ASP A 6 -28.33 5.48 3.10
N ALA A 7 -28.16 6.77 3.40
CA ALA A 7 -26.83 7.37 3.58
C ALA A 7 -26.09 6.86 4.83
N LEU A 8 -26.80 6.43 5.88
CA LEU A 8 -26.19 5.84 7.08
C LEU A 8 -25.77 4.39 6.84
N LEU A 9 -26.55 3.62 6.08
CA LEU A 9 -26.16 2.26 5.67
C LEU A 9 -25.00 2.26 4.67
N CYS A 10 -24.95 3.26 3.78
CA CYS A 10 -23.86 3.45 2.81
C CYS A 10 -22.77 4.41 3.32
N PHE A 11 -22.71 4.66 4.62
CA PHE A 11 -21.83 5.69 5.20
C PHE A 11 -20.36 5.45 4.86
N ASP A 12 -19.88 4.20 4.86
CA ASP A 12 -18.47 3.89 4.60
C ASP A 12 -18.05 4.27 3.16
N GLN A 13 -18.97 4.19 2.19
CA GLN A 13 -18.74 4.65 0.83
C GLN A 13 -18.59 6.18 0.78
N ILE A 14 -19.43 6.89 1.54
CA ILE A 14 -19.42 8.35 1.63
C ILE A 14 -18.18 8.83 2.39
N ALA A 15 -17.83 8.17 3.50
CA ALA A 15 -16.63 8.41 4.28
C ALA A 15 -15.35 8.15 3.47
N GLY A 16 -15.33 7.10 2.64
CA GLY A 16 -14.22 6.84 1.72
C GLY A 16 -13.97 8.00 0.75
N ALA A 17 -15.03 8.60 0.19
CA ALA A 17 -14.91 9.78 -0.66
C ALA A 17 -14.45 11.03 0.13
N ALA A 18 -14.98 11.21 1.35
CA ALA A 18 -14.60 12.28 2.27
C ALA A 18 -13.16 12.16 2.80
N SER A 19 -12.58 10.96 2.82
CA SER A 19 -11.18 10.74 3.24
C SER A 19 -10.16 11.20 2.18
N ALA A 20 -10.58 11.27 0.91
CA ALA A 20 -9.72 11.60 -0.22
C ALA A 20 -9.89 13.04 -0.74
N ARG A 21 -10.89 13.78 -0.22
CA ARG A 21 -11.27 15.12 -0.67
C ARG A 21 -11.78 15.92 0.52
N ARG A 22 -11.59 17.24 0.54
CA ARG A 22 -12.04 18.10 1.63
C ARG A 22 -13.56 18.31 1.56
N PRO A 23 -14.36 17.80 2.52
CA PRO A 23 -15.79 18.03 2.54
C PRO A 23 -16.17 19.51 2.74
N ALA A 24 -17.22 19.95 2.07
CA ALA A 24 -17.97 21.16 2.37
C ALA A 24 -19.45 20.81 2.42
N ILE A 25 -20.11 21.07 3.55
CA ILE A 25 -21.44 20.54 3.82
C ILE A 25 -22.46 21.67 3.82
N PHE A 26 -23.52 21.47 3.04
CA PHE A 26 -24.58 22.44 2.81
C PHE A 26 -25.91 21.81 3.22
N PHE A 27 -26.70 22.54 3.99
CA PHE A 27 -27.98 22.09 4.52
C PHE A 27 -29.09 23.05 4.10
N ASP A 28 -30.25 22.52 3.70
CA ASP A 28 -31.51 23.23 3.91
C ASP A 28 -31.86 23.26 5.41
N PHE A 29 -32.77 24.15 5.79
CA PHE A 29 -33.24 24.26 7.16
C PHE A 29 -34.56 23.54 7.41
N ASP A 30 -35.62 23.91 6.69
CA ASP A 30 -36.96 23.39 6.95
C ASP A 30 -37.02 21.94 6.45
N GLY A 31 -37.50 20.99 7.25
CA GLY A 31 -37.56 19.58 6.84
C GLY A 31 -36.21 18.84 6.72
N THR A 32 -35.09 19.54 6.92
CA THR A 32 -33.73 18.96 6.96
C THR A 32 -33.07 19.09 8.35
N LEU A 33 -32.98 20.31 8.88
CA LEU A 33 -32.43 20.59 10.22
C LEU A 33 -33.53 20.87 11.26
N SER A 34 -34.77 21.11 10.81
CA SER A 34 -35.97 21.23 11.64
C SER A 34 -37.07 20.30 11.14
N GLU A 35 -37.99 19.90 12.02
CA GLU A 35 -39.25 19.28 11.56
C GLU A 35 -40.11 20.28 10.78
N ILE A 36 -40.88 19.80 9.80
CA ILE A 36 -41.89 20.61 9.12
C ILE A 36 -43.05 20.84 10.08
N VAL A 37 -43.30 22.11 10.43
CA VAL A 37 -44.36 22.52 11.36
C VAL A 37 -45.44 23.34 10.68
N ASN A 38 -46.70 23.21 11.15
CA ASN A 38 -47.85 23.93 10.59
C ASN A 38 -47.75 25.46 10.72
N ASP A 39 -47.04 25.94 11.74
CA ASP A 39 -46.71 27.35 11.92
C ASP A 39 -45.21 27.54 11.63
N PRO A 40 -44.83 28.10 10.47
CA PRO A 40 -43.43 28.33 10.10
C PRO A 40 -42.65 29.15 11.13
N ALA A 41 -43.31 29.95 11.97
CA ALA A 41 -42.63 30.70 13.02
C ALA A 41 -42.15 29.80 14.18
N ALA A 42 -42.69 28.59 14.32
CA ALA A 42 -42.37 27.63 15.38
C ALA A 42 -41.23 26.64 15.03
N ALA A 43 -40.68 26.69 13.82
CA ALA A 43 -39.61 25.77 13.37
C ALA A 43 -38.33 25.98 14.19
N THR A 44 -37.84 24.91 14.82
CA THR A 44 -36.61 24.94 15.64
C THR A 44 -35.74 23.74 15.28
N LEU A 45 -34.43 23.85 15.54
CA LEU A 45 -33.49 22.74 15.31
C LEU A 45 -33.96 21.47 16.03
N VAL A 46 -33.86 20.33 15.35
CA VAL A 46 -34.10 19.03 15.99
C VAL A 46 -33.06 18.75 17.07
N ALA A 47 -33.41 17.90 18.03
CA ALA A 47 -32.53 17.59 19.16
C ALA A 47 -31.16 17.09 18.68
N GLY A 48 -30.08 17.65 19.24
CA GLY A 48 -28.70 17.30 18.88
C GLY A 48 -28.11 18.08 17.71
N ALA A 49 -28.93 18.68 16.84
CA ALA A 49 -28.45 19.38 15.63
C ALA A 49 -27.49 20.54 15.96
N GLU A 50 -27.77 21.33 17.02
CA GLU A 50 -26.88 22.44 17.43
C GLU A 50 -25.47 21.94 17.77
N LYS A 51 -25.37 20.86 18.55
CA LYS A 51 -24.09 20.26 18.94
C LYS A 51 -23.39 19.64 17.72
N ALA A 52 -24.11 18.89 16.90
CA ALA A 52 -23.56 18.23 15.71
C ALA A 52 -23.00 19.24 14.70
N LEU A 53 -23.77 20.29 14.38
CA LEU A 53 -23.34 21.36 13.47
C LEU A 53 -22.19 22.19 14.05
N THR A 54 -22.18 22.45 15.36
CA THR A 54 -21.05 23.14 16.02
C THR A 54 -19.76 22.34 15.88
N SER A 55 -19.81 21.02 16.14
CA SER A 55 -18.66 20.13 15.97
C SER A 55 -18.23 20.02 14.51
N LEU A 56 -19.18 19.94 13.59
CA LEU A 56 -18.92 19.85 12.16
C LEU A 56 -18.26 21.12 11.61
N ALA A 57 -18.74 22.30 12.02
CA ALA A 57 -18.20 23.60 11.61
C ALA A 57 -16.77 23.86 12.12
N ALA A 58 -16.36 23.20 13.22
CA ALA A 58 -14.97 23.22 13.67
C ALA A 58 -14.02 22.47 12.72
N LEU A 59 -14.55 21.54 11.92
CA LEU A 59 -13.78 20.63 11.07
C LEU A 59 -13.84 21.04 9.58
N TYR A 60 -15.03 21.39 9.11
CA TYR A 60 -15.34 21.63 7.70
C TYR A 60 -16.11 22.94 7.49
N PRO A 61 -16.04 23.52 6.29
CA PRO A 61 -16.98 24.56 5.89
C PRO A 61 -18.41 24.01 5.93
N VAL A 62 -19.28 24.69 6.69
CA VAL A 62 -20.70 24.35 6.81
C VAL A 62 -21.54 25.55 6.39
N ALA A 63 -22.58 25.31 5.61
CA ALA A 63 -23.52 26.32 5.15
C ALA A 63 -24.98 25.91 5.38
N VAL A 64 -25.81 26.85 5.81
CA VAL A 64 -27.27 26.71 5.84
C VAL A 64 -27.88 27.61 4.78
N LEU A 65 -28.54 27.00 3.80
CA LEU A 65 -29.24 27.66 2.72
C LEU A 65 -30.74 27.62 3.01
N SER A 66 -31.42 28.76 2.98
CA SER A 66 -32.86 28.80 3.27
C SER A 66 -33.60 29.84 2.43
N GLY A 67 -34.88 29.57 2.16
CA GLY A 67 -35.81 30.55 1.60
C GLY A 67 -36.21 31.66 2.60
N ARG A 68 -35.92 31.48 3.90
CA ARG A 68 -36.19 32.46 4.97
C ARG A 68 -35.28 33.67 4.88
N ASP A 69 -35.72 34.81 5.42
CA ASP A 69 -34.87 36.00 5.53
C ASP A 69 -33.61 35.69 6.37
N LEU A 70 -32.48 36.32 6.02
CA LEU A 70 -31.20 36.00 6.66
C LEU A 70 -31.19 36.23 8.17
N ALA A 71 -31.95 37.22 8.65
CA ALA A 71 -32.11 37.46 10.08
C ALA A 71 -32.86 36.31 10.78
N ASP A 72 -33.93 35.80 10.17
CA ASP A 72 -34.75 34.71 10.74
C ASP A 72 -33.93 33.42 10.85
N ILE A 73 -33.22 33.03 9.78
CA ILE A 73 -32.44 31.78 9.82
C ILE A 73 -31.27 31.85 10.80
N ARG A 74 -30.63 33.02 10.93
CA ARG A 74 -29.54 33.21 11.89
C ARG A 74 -30.02 33.16 13.34
N ASP A 75 -31.19 33.73 13.62
CA ASP A 75 -31.78 33.70 14.96
C ASP A 75 -32.22 32.29 15.36
N ARG A 76 -32.62 31.44 14.39
CA ARG A 76 -33.04 30.05 14.63
C ARG A 76 -31.89 29.07 14.81
N VAL A 77 -30.85 29.18 13.99
CA VAL A 77 -29.71 28.25 14.05
C VAL A 77 -28.69 28.74 15.07
N GLY A 78 -28.31 30.02 15.06
CA GLY A 78 -27.51 30.64 16.11
C GLY A 78 -26.07 30.14 16.29
N ILE A 79 -25.52 29.36 15.35
CA ILE A 79 -24.19 28.72 15.49
C ILE A 79 -23.12 29.62 14.84
N PRO A 80 -22.09 30.05 15.59
CA PRO A 80 -20.99 30.81 15.00
C PRO A 80 -20.13 29.93 14.09
N GLY A 81 -19.57 30.51 13.02
CA GLY A 81 -18.66 29.80 12.11
C GLY A 81 -19.33 29.16 10.89
N LEU A 82 -20.65 29.25 10.75
CA LEU A 82 -21.38 28.76 9.57
C LEU A 82 -21.53 29.88 8.53
N TRP A 83 -21.65 29.46 7.27
CA TRP A 83 -22.25 30.28 6.23
C TRP A 83 -23.77 30.27 6.38
N TYR A 84 -24.39 31.44 6.31
CA TYR A 84 -25.85 31.58 6.29
C TYR A 84 -26.27 32.24 5.00
N ALA A 85 -27.18 31.62 4.26
CA ALA A 85 -27.77 32.18 3.05
C ALA A 85 -29.29 32.25 3.20
N GLY A 86 -29.82 33.47 3.22
CA GLY A 86 -31.25 33.75 3.31
C GLY A 86 -31.84 34.20 1.97
N SER A 87 -33.17 34.16 1.88
CA SER A 87 -33.95 34.54 0.70
C SER A 87 -33.44 33.86 -0.58
N HIS A 88 -33.23 32.54 -0.55
CA HIS A 88 -32.66 31.75 -1.65
C HIS A 88 -31.25 32.19 -2.07
N GLY A 89 -30.48 32.77 -1.14
CA GLY A 89 -29.08 33.18 -1.37
C GLY A 89 -28.88 34.59 -1.91
N PHE A 90 -29.93 35.43 -1.93
CA PHE A 90 -29.78 36.86 -2.28
C PHE A 90 -29.02 37.65 -1.22
N GLU A 91 -29.03 37.19 0.02
CA GLU A 91 -28.24 37.75 1.12
C GLU A 91 -27.59 36.63 1.92
N MET A 92 -26.30 36.81 2.20
CA MET A 92 -25.49 35.81 2.88
C MET A 92 -24.56 36.45 3.90
N VAL A 93 -24.18 35.68 4.92
CA VAL A 93 -23.13 36.01 5.87
C VAL A 93 -22.13 34.87 5.93
N GLY A 94 -20.85 35.21 5.79
CA GLY A 94 -19.74 34.27 5.96
C GLY A 94 -19.39 34.03 7.44
N PRO A 95 -18.60 32.99 7.73
CA PRO A 95 -18.13 32.65 9.08
C PRO A 95 -17.37 33.78 9.79
N ASP A 96 -16.71 34.66 9.03
CA ASP A 96 -15.97 35.83 9.50
C ASP A 96 -16.87 37.06 9.75
N GLY A 97 -18.17 36.92 9.54
CA GLY A 97 -19.14 38.01 9.63
C GLY A 97 -19.21 38.88 8.37
N ALA A 98 -18.52 38.54 7.28
CA ALA A 98 -18.62 39.26 6.02
C ALA A 98 -20.04 39.12 5.45
N HIS A 99 -20.69 40.27 5.23
CA HIS A 99 -21.99 40.32 4.59
C HIS A 99 -21.84 40.36 3.08
N HIS A 100 -22.50 39.43 2.40
CA HIS A 100 -22.57 39.34 0.95
C HIS A 100 -24.00 39.54 0.50
N ARG A 101 -24.18 40.32 -0.57
CA ARG A 101 -25.49 40.62 -1.12
C ARG A 101 -25.42 40.49 -2.63
N ASN A 102 -26.43 39.88 -3.22
CA ASN A 102 -26.59 39.89 -4.66
C ASN A 102 -27.04 41.30 -5.09
N GLU A 103 -26.14 42.05 -5.73
CA GLU A 103 -26.39 43.43 -6.13
C GLU A 103 -27.50 43.56 -7.19
N ALA A 104 -27.72 42.52 -8.01
CA ALA A 104 -28.84 42.49 -8.96
C ALA A 104 -30.17 42.30 -8.22
N ALA A 105 -30.21 41.44 -7.20
CA ALA A 105 -31.40 41.26 -6.37
C ALA A 105 -31.70 42.52 -5.53
N ALA A 106 -30.66 43.20 -5.05
CA ALA A 106 -30.81 44.44 -4.27
C ALA A 106 -31.49 45.57 -5.06
N GLN A 107 -31.30 45.61 -6.38
CA GLN A 107 -31.97 46.59 -7.26
C GLN A 107 -33.47 46.37 -7.36
N ALA A 108 -33.96 45.15 -7.08
CA ALA A 108 -35.38 44.83 -7.09
C ALA A 108 -36.10 45.20 -5.78
N ILE A 109 -35.39 45.56 -4.70
CA ILE A 109 -36.01 45.88 -3.40
C ILE A 109 -37.03 47.04 -3.50
N PRO A 110 -36.68 48.21 -4.08
CA PRO A 110 -37.66 49.30 -4.19
C PRO A 110 -38.84 48.95 -5.11
N VAL A 111 -38.61 48.05 -6.07
CA VAL A 111 -39.62 47.56 -7.01
C VAL A 111 -40.60 46.62 -6.31
N LEU A 112 -40.09 45.72 -5.45
CA LEU A 112 -40.89 44.84 -4.61
C LEU A 112 -41.70 45.61 -3.57
N GLU A 113 -41.13 46.66 -2.98
CA GLU A 113 -41.84 47.54 -2.04
C GLU A 113 -43.02 48.24 -2.73
N ALA A 114 -42.82 48.77 -3.94
CA ALA A 114 -43.88 49.35 -4.75
C ALA A 114 -44.93 48.30 -5.16
N ALA A 115 -44.50 47.11 -5.56
CA ALA A 115 -45.39 46.01 -5.91
C ALA A 115 -46.22 45.53 -4.71
N ALA A 116 -45.64 45.48 -3.51
CA ALA A 116 -46.34 45.14 -2.28
C ALA A 116 -47.42 46.17 -1.95
N ALA A 117 -47.09 47.46 -1.97
CA ALA A 117 -48.04 48.54 -1.71
C ALA A 117 -49.22 48.49 -2.70
N GLU A 118 -48.93 48.28 -3.98
CA GLU A 118 -49.97 48.18 -5.01
C GLU A 118 -50.82 46.90 -4.88
N LEU A 119 -50.20 45.75 -4.58
CA LEU A 119 -50.93 44.52 -4.30
C LEU A 119 -51.82 44.67 -3.07
N THR A 120 -51.34 45.31 -2.00
CA THR A 120 -52.14 45.60 -0.81
C THR A 120 -53.34 46.48 -1.14
N GLU A 121 -53.15 47.57 -1.89
CA GLU A 121 -54.25 48.47 -2.27
C GLU A 121 -55.26 47.77 -3.19
N ARG A 122 -54.77 47.05 -4.20
CA ARG A 122 -55.60 46.40 -5.23
C ARG A 122 -56.38 45.21 -4.70
N LEU A 123 -55.82 44.49 -3.73
CA LEU A 123 -56.44 43.30 -3.14
C LEU A 123 -57.20 43.60 -1.84
N ALA A 124 -57.14 44.82 -1.32
CA ALA A 124 -57.90 45.25 -0.13
C ALA A 124 -59.42 44.93 -0.16
N PRO A 125 -60.12 44.96 -1.32
CA PRO A 125 -61.53 44.58 -1.38
C PRO A 125 -61.81 43.08 -1.16
N LEU A 126 -60.79 42.21 -1.23
CA LEU A 126 -60.94 40.76 -1.08
C LEU A 126 -60.76 40.33 0.37
N ALA A 127 -61.86 40.00 1.04
CA ALA A 127 -61.81 39.46 2.39
C ALA A 127 -61.06 38.11 2.43
N GLY A 128 -60.10 37.98 3.34
CA GLY A 128 -59.32 36.74 3.54
C GLY A 128 -58.03 36.63 2.73
N VAL A 129 -57.65 37.68 1.97
CA VAL A 129 -56.34 37.80 1.30
C VAL A 129 -55.38 38.61 2.18
N ALA A 130 -54.15 38.12 2.35
CA ALA A 130 -53.09 38.82 3.07
C ALA A 130 -51.86 38.99 2.16
N VAL A 131 -51.34 40.22 2.10
CA VAL A 131 -50.09 40.53 1.39
C VAL A 131 -48.98 40.66 2.43
N GLU A 132 -47.95 39.84 2.28
CA GLU A 132 -46.76 39.81 3.11
C GLU A 132 -45.58 40.34 2.29
N HIS A 133 -44.97 41.42 2.74
CA HIS A 133 -43.78 42.00 2.12
C HIS A 133 -42.54 41.53 2.87
N LYS A 134 -41.76 40.67 2.21
CA LYS A 134 -40.40 40.29 2.61
C LYS A 134 -39.39 41.15 1.85
N ARG A 135 -38.15 41.20 2.33
CA ARG A 135 -37.12 42.06 1.74
C ARG A 135 -36.88 41.80 0.24
N TYR A 136 -36.93 40.52 -0.16
CA TYR A 136 -36.69 40.07 -1.53
C TYR A 136 -37.90 39.35 -2.14
N ALA A 137 -39.07 39.40 -1.52
CA ALA A 137 -40.26 38.76 -2.05
C ALA A 137 -41.56 39.43 -1.58
N VAL A 138 -42.62 39.32 -2.36
CA VAL A 138 -43.98 39.68 -1.95
C VAL A 138 -44.86 38.46 -2.04
N ALA A 139 -45.30 37.91 -0.92
CA ALA A 139 -46.17 36.75 -0.86
C ALA A 139 -47.62 37.19 -0.65
N VAL A 140 -48.54 36.69 -1.48
CA VAL A 140 -49.97 36.95 -1.38
C VAL A 140 -50.68 35.66 -1.00
N HIS A 141 -51.08 35.57 0.26
CA HIS A 141 -51.80 34.44 0.83
C HIS A 141 -53.29 34.61 0.61
N TYR A 142 -53.96 33.61 0.01
CA TYR A 142 -55.40 33.64 -0.25
C TYR A 142 -56.13 32.40 0.25
N ARG A 143 -55.51 31.66 1.18
CA ARG A 143 -56.07 30.45 1.82
C ARG A 143 -57.43 30.68 2.48
N ASN A 144 -57.64 31.88 3.03
CA ASN A 144 -58.85 32.24 3.78
C ASN A 144 -59.85 33.05 2.93
N ALA A 145 -59.58 33.22 1.63
CA ALA A 145 -60.39 34.01 0.71
C ALA A 145 -61.43 33.15 -0.03
N GLY A 146 -62.49 33.79 -0.56
CA GLY A 146 -63.52 33.10 -1.33
C GLY A 146 -62.99 32.45 -2.63
N PRO A 147 -63.71 31.48 -3.24
CA PRO A 147 -63.21 30.69 -4.38
C PRO A 147 -62.78 31.52 -5.61
N GLU A 148 -63.33 32.72 -5.79
CA GLU A 148 -63.01 33.63 -6.89
C GLU A 148 -61.73 34.47 -6.64
N ALA A 149 -61.20 34.48 -5.42
CA ALA A 149 -60.03 35.26 -5.04
C ALA A 149 -58.73 34.72 -5.66
N ALA A 150 -58.60 33.41 -5.85
CA ALA A 150 -57.40 32.79 -6.42
C ALA A 150 -57.08 33.31 -7.83
N ALA A 151 -58.10 33.41 -8.69
CA ALA A 151 -57.96 33.93 -10.04
C ALA A 151 -57.60 35.43 -10.03
N THR A 152 -58.20 36.19 -9.11
CA THR A 152 -57.98 37.65 -8.98
C THR A 152 -56.58 37.96 -8.44
N VAL A 153 -56.14 37.23 -7.43
CA VAL A 153 -54.79 37.33 -6.84
C VAL A 153 -53.73 36.95 -7.87
N SER A 154 -53.90 35.83 -8.55
CA SER A 154 -52.97 35.41 -9.59
C SER A 154 -52.90 36.41 -10.74
N ALA A 155 -54.04 36.94 -11.21
CA ALA A 155 -54.05 37.96 -12.27
C ALA A 155 -53.35 39.26 -11.85
N ALA A 156 -53.61 39.76 -10.63
CA ALA A 156 -52.97 40.96 -10.10
C ALA A 156 -51.46 40.78 -9.94
N ALA A 157 -51.03 39.65 -9.39
CA ALA A 157 -49.62 39.29 -9.25
C ALA A 157 -48.90 39.22 -10.60
N HIS A 158 -49.45 38.52 -11.60
CA HIS A 158 -48.84 38.39 -12.92
C HIS A 158 -48.81 39.70 -13.73
N GLU A 159 -49.76 40.61 -13.50
CA GLU A 159 -49.75 41.92 -14.15
C GLU A 159 -48.65 42.82 -13.55
N ILE A 160 -48.62 42.93 -12.22
CA ILE A 160 -47.63 43.73 -11.50
C ILE A 160 -46.22 43.19 -11.75
N ALA A 161 -46.06 41.86 -11.73
CA ALA A 161 -44.78 41.22 -11.98
C ALA A 161 -44.25 41.48 -13.40
N ARG A 162 -45.09 41.34 -14.44
CA ARG A 162 -44.69 41.62 -15.84
C ARG A 162 -44.29 43.08 -16.05
N ARG A 163 -44.99 44.04 -15.44
CA ARG A 163 -44.64 45.46 -15.56
C ARG A 163 -43.35 45.81 -14.81
N SER A 164 -43.09 45.09 -13.73
CA SER A 164 -42.02 45.42 -12.78
C SER A 164 -40.75 44.56 -12.97
N GLY A 165 -40.75 43.64 -13.95
CA GLY A 165 -39.62 42.73 -14.18
C GLY A 165 -39.40 41.72 -13.06
N LEU A 166 -40.48 41.27 -12.42
CA LEU A 166 -40.46 40.28 -11.33
C LEU A 166 -40.95 38.93 -11.86
N ARG A 167 -40.45 37.85 -11.26
CA ARG A 167 -40.90 36.46 -11.51
C ARG A 167 -42.03 36.13 -10.54
N VAL A 168 -43.07 35.45 -11.04
CA VAL A 168 -44.16 34.93 -10.21
C VAL A 168 -43.95 33.43 -9.99
N THR A 169 -43.98 33.03 -8.73
CA THR A 169 -44.04 31.62 -8.29
C THR A 169 -45.39 31.37 -7.63
N SER A 170 -45.93 30.15 -7.80
CA SER A 170 -47.23 29.75 -7.24
C SER A 170 -47.04 28.58 -6.28
N GLY A 171 -47.53 28.73 -5.05
CA GLY A 171 -47.55 27.69 -4.04
C GLY A 171 -48.98 27.32 -3.63
N ARG A 172 -49.13 26.47 -2.60
CA ARG A 172 -50.45 26.04 -2.11
C ARG A 172 -51.20 27.20 -1.44
N MET A 173 -52.10 27.84 -2.19
CA MET A 173 -52.90 29.00 -1.77
C MET A 173 -52.07 30.26 -1.47
N VAL A 174 -50.93 30.41 -2.15
CA VAL A 174 -50.06 31.58 -2.10
C VAL A 174 -49.48 31.87 -3.49
N VAL A 175 -49.40 33.15 -3.87
CA VAL A 175 -48.65 33.60 -5.06
C VAL A 175 -47.53 34.51 -4.58
N GLU A 176 -46.30 34.27 -5.01
CA GLU A 176 -45.12 35.02 -4.60
C GLU A 176 -44.48 35.74 -5.78
N LEU A 177 -44.12 37.01 -5.60
CA LEU A 177 -43.33 37.80 -6.53
C LEU A 177 -41.90 37.87 -6.01
N ARG A 178 -40.92 37.58 -6.86
CA ARG A 178 -39.48 37.64 -6.55
C ARG A 178 -38.68 38.27 -7.70
N PRO A 179 -37.42 38.72 -7.47
CA PRO A 179 -36.56 39.19 -8.55
C PRO A 179 -36.45 38.14 -9.66
N ASP A 180 -36.55 38.55 -10.92
CA ASP A 180 -36.37 37.64 -12.06
C ASP A 180 -34.87 37.43 -12.35
N LEU A 181 -34.22 36.68 -11.46
CA LEU A 181 -32.80 36.35 -11.54
C LEU A 181 -32.64 34.84 -11.70
N ASP A 182 -31.62 34.46 -12.46
CA ASP A 182 -31.16 33.08 -12.57
C ASP A 182 -30.20 32.79 -11.41
N TRP A 183 -30.79 32.67 -10.22
CA TRP A 183 -30.07 32.49 -8.96
C TRP A 183 -30.93 31.67 -8.00
N ASP A 184 -30.47 30.45 -7.70
CA ASP A 184 -31.15 29.46 -6.88
C ASP A 184 -30.21 28.90 -5.78
N LYS A 185 -30.66 27.85 -5.07
CA LYS A 185 -29.85 27.21 -4.03
C LYS A 185 -28.58 26.57 -4.60
N GLY A 186 -28.64 26.02 -5.82
CA GLY A 186 -27.49 25.45 -6.53
C GLY A 186 -26.44 26.51 -6.85
N ALA A 187 -26.86 27.62 -7.48
CA ALA A 187 -25.98 28.77 -7.76
C ALA A 187 -25.36 29.37 -6.49
N THR A 188 -26.11 29.37 -5.39
CA THR A 188 -25.63 29.82 -4.07
C THR A 188 -24.57 28.87 -3.50
N LEU A 189 -24.80 27.56 -3.60
CA LEU A 189 -23.86 26.53 -3.19
C LEU A 189 -22.54 26.65 -3.97
N GLU A 190 -22.61 26.72 -5.31
CA GLU A 190 -21.44 26.88 -6.18
C GLU A 190 -20.66 28.16 -5.84
N TRP A 191 -21.36 29.27 -5.63
CA TRP A 191 -20.74 30.55 -5.28
C TRP A 191 -19.97 30.51 -3.95
N ILE A 192 -20.48 29.78 -2.96
CA ILE A 192 -19.79 29.54 -1.68
C ILE A 192 -18.62 28.58 -1.90
N ALA A 193 -18.84 27.48 -2.63
CA ALA A 193 -17.83 26.46 -2.95
C ALA A 193 -16.58 27.09 -3.60
N ASP A 194 -16.77 27.96 -4.59
CA ASP A 194 -15.69 28.70 -5.27
C ASP A 194 -14.84 29.56 -4.31
N ARG A 195 -15.42 30.03 -3.20
CA ARG A 195 -14.74 30.91 -2.23
C ARG A 195 -14.04 30.15 -1.12
N ILE A 196 -14.46 28.92 -0.86
CA ILE A 196 -13.83 28.04 0.13
C ILE A 196 -12.86 27.04 -0.50
N ALA A 197 -12.87 26.94 -1.84
CA ALA A 197 -11.94 26.16 -2.63
C ALA A 197 -10.49 26.55 -2.31
N GLY A 198 -9.65 25.53 -2.14
CA GLY A 198 -8.22 25.68 -1.83
C GLY A 198 -7.39 24.77 -2.72
N GLU A 199 -6.19 24.40 -2.26
CA GLU A 199 -5.29 23.49 -2.99
C GLU A 199 -5.79 22.02 -2.97
N GLU A 200 -6.54 21.64 -1.93
CA GLU A 200 -7.17 20.32 -1.83
C GLU A 200 -8.47 20.25 -2.65
N PRO A 201 -8.76 19.14 -3.36
CA PRO A 201 -10.02 18.96 -4.08
C PRO A 201 -11.20 19.01 -3.10
N LEU A 202 -12.15 19.93 -3.35
CA LEU A 202 -13.36 20.09 -2.55
C LEU A 202 -14.37 18.98 -2.90
N LEU A 203 -15.12 18.50 -1.92
CA LEU A 203 -16.24 17.59 -2.08
C LEU A 203 -17.52 18.24 -1.51
N PRO A 204 -18.37 18.84 -2.35
CA PRO A 204 -19.61 19.44 -1.88
C PRO A 204 -20.63 18.36 -1.53
N MET A 205 -21.25 18.47 -0.35
CA MET A 205 -22.34 17.61 0.10
C MET A 205 -23.57 18.47 0.39
N PHE A 206 -24.69 18.19 -0.26
CA PHE A 206 -25.94 18.93 -0.07
C PHE A 206 -27.01 18.03 0.54
N LEU A 207 -27.63 18.52 1.61
CA LEU A 207 -28.73 17.86 2.33
C LEU A 207 -29.96 18.76 2.27
N GLY A 208 -31.07 18.23 1.76
CA GLY A 208 -32.33 18.96 1.56
C GLY A 208 -33.54 18.02 1.59
N ASP A 209 -34.76 18.54 1.62
CA ASP A 209 -36.00 17.77 1.75
C ASP A 209 -37.02 18.06 0.63
N ASP A 210 -37.04 19.27 0.06
CA ASP A 210 -38.15 19.76 -0.76
C ASP A 210 -37.83 19.93 -2.26
N LEU A 211 -38.82 20.30 -3.08
CA LEU A 211 -38.62 20.50 -4.52
C LEU A 211 -37.66 21.65 -4.86
N THR A 212 -37.49 22.62 -3.95
CA THR A 212 -36.55 23.74 -4.15
C THR A 212 -35.10 23.33 -3.88
N ASP A 213 -34.89 22.18 -3.25
CA ASP A 213 -33.58 21.56 -3.02
C ASP A 213 -33.04 20.78 -4.23
N GLU A 214 -33.88 20.50 -5.22
CA GLU A 214 -33.43 19.84 -6.46
C GLU A 214 -32.34 20.65 -7.18
N ASP A 215 -32.41 21.99 -7.13
CA ASP A 215 -31.37 22.87 -7.67
C ASP A 215 -30.01 22.63 -6.95
N GLY A 216 -30.04 22.35 -5.64
CA GLY A 216 -28.85 22.03 -4.85
C GLY A 216 -28.35 20.61 -5.12
N PHE A 217 -29.25 19.63 -5.34
CA PHE A 217 -28.86 18.28 -5.73
C PHE A 217 -28.25 18.21 -7.12
N ASP A 218 -28.79 18.97 -8.08
CA ASP A 218 -28.25 19.08 -9.44
C ASP A 218 -26.83 19.70 -9.43
N ALA A 219 -26.61 20.73 -8.59
CA ALA A 219 -25.29 21.36 -8.44
C ALA A 219 -24.20 20.39 -7.95
N VAL A 220 -24.56 19.36 -7.19
CA VAL A 220 -23.61 18.36 -6.66
C VAL A 220 -23.67 17.02 -7.40
N LEU A 221 -24.42 16.92 -8.51
CA LEU A 221 -24.73 15.65 -9.15
C LEU A 221 -23.50 14.93 -9.73
N HIS A 222 -22.49 15.67 -10.18
CA HIS A 222 -21.35 15.11 -10.91
C HIS A 222 -20.07 15.01 -10.08
N ASP A 223 -19.84 15.95 -9.18
CA ASP A 223 -18.61 16.14 -8.42
C ASP A 223 -18.82 16.16 -6.89
N GLY A 224 -20.06 16.04 -6.43
CA GLY A 224 -20.43 16.02 -5.02
C GLY A 224 -21.38 14.88 -4.62
N ILE A 225 -22.07 15.08 -3.49
CA ILE A 225 -23.00 14.12 -2.89
C ILE A 225 -24.31 14.83 -2.50
N GLY A 226 -25.42 14.45 -3.15
CA GLY A 226 -26.77 14.90 -2.76
C GLY A 226 -27.49 13.87 -1.91
N ILE A 227 -28.02 14.28 -0.75
CA ILE A 227 -28.75 13.44 0.19
C ILE A 227 -30.12 14.06 0.48
N VAL A 228 -31.20 13.34 0.17
CA VAL A 228 -32.57 13.80 0.46
C VAL A 228 -33.04 13.34 1.84
N ALA A 229 -33.43 14.28 2.71
CA ALA A 229 -34.15 14.00 3.94
C ALA A 229 -35.63 13.74 3.61
N ARG A 230 -36.13 12.55 3.95
CA ARG A 230 -37.51 12.16 3.62
C ARG A 230 -38.48 12.77 4.64
N HIS A 231 -39.69 13.08 4.17
CA HIS A 231 -40.82 13.43 5.03
C HIS A 231 -42.10 12.74 4.51
N SER A 232 -43.11 12.63 5.37
CA SER A 232 -44.34 11.87 5.08
C SER A 232 -45.36 12.60 4.21
N GLU A 233 -45.15 13.89 3.95
CA GLU A 233 -46.11 14.75 3.22
C GLU A 233 -45.90 14.76 1.69
N ASP A 234 -44.65 14.59 1.23
CA ASP A 234 -44.32 14.47 -0.20
C ASP A 234 -44.11 13.00 -0.54
N GLY A 235 -45.05 12.40 -1.27
CA GLY A 235 -44.91 11.03 -1.78
C GLY A 235 -43.70 10.84 -2.70
N ASP A 236 -43.55 9.66 -3.29
CA ASP A 236 -42.43 9.37 -4.21
C ASP A 236 -42.34 10.39 -5.37
N ARG A 237 -41.32 11.24 -5.36
CA ARG A 237 -40.97 12.19 -6.43
C ARG A 237 -39.64 11.83 -7.11
N ALA A 238 -39.40 12.42 -8.29
CA ALA A 238 -38.11 12.35 -8.96
C ALA A 238 -37.14 13.34 -8.27
N THR A 239 -35.91 12.90 -8.04
CA THR A 239 -34.87 13.71 -7.38
C THR A 239 -33.49 13.43 -7.97
N ALA A 240 -32.62 14.44 -7.99
CA ALA A 240 -31.21 14.30 -8.37
C ALA A 240 -30.33 13.79 -7.21
N ALA A 241 -30.86 13.73 -5.98
CA ALA A 241 -30.17 13.14 -4.85
C ALA A 241 -29.81 11.66 -5.10
N ARG A 242 -28.62 11.26 -4.66
CA ARG A 242 -28.12 9.88 -4.82
C ARG A 242 -28.35 9.01 -3.59
N PHE A 243 -28.53 9.64 -2.43
CA PHE A 243 -28.80 8.97 -1.17
C PHE A 243 -30.02 9.58 -0.51
N SER A 244 -30.55 8.90 0.49
CA SER A 244 -31.62 9.44 1.32
C SER A 244 -31.41 9.16 2.80
N LEU A 245 -31.99 10.00 3.64
CA LEU A 245 -32.12 9.80 5.07
C LEU A 245 -33.61 9.76 5.46
N PRO A 246 -34.01 8.98 6.48
CA PRO A 246 -35.43 8.82 6.83
C PRO A 246 -36.13 10.10 7.29
N ASP A 247 -35.43 10.97 8.02
CA ASP A 247 -35.97 12.18 8.65
C ASP A 247 -34.84 13.11 9.14
N PRO A 248 -35.15 14.34 9.63
CA PRO A 248 -34.16 15.27 10.19
C PRO A 248 -33.30 14.72 11.34
N THR A 249 -33.79 13.76 12.12
CA THR A 249 -33.00 13.20 13.24
C THR A 249 -31.83 12.37 12.69
N HIS A 250 -32.07 11.65 11.59
CA HIS A 250 -31.02 10.88 10.93
C HIS A 250 -30.02 11.77 10.16
N VAL A 251 -30.39 13.01 9.81
CA VAL A 251 -29.44 14.03 9.36
C VAL A 251 -28.44 14.36 10.46
N VAL A 252 -28.91 14.52 11.70
CA VAL A 252 -28.02 14.74 12.86
C VAL A 252 -27.10 13.54 13.09
N GLU A 253 -27.64 12.31 13.08
CA GLU A 253 -26.84 11.09 13.25
C GLU A 253 -25.75 10.96 12.18
N PHE A 254 -26.08 11.28 10.91
CA PHE A 254 -25.12 11.28 9.82
C PHE A 254 -23.99 12.30 10.06
N VAL A 255 -24.32 13.49 10.55
CA VAL A 255 -23.33 14.52 10.89
C VAL A 255 -22.46 14.10 12.07
N GLU A 256 -23.04 13.52 13.12
CA GLU A 256 -22.27 13.02 14.27
C GLU A 256 -21.27 11.94 13.85
N ARG A 257 -21.70 10.99 13.00
CA ARG A 257 -20.82 9.95 12.46
C ARG A 257 -19.71 10.53 11.57
N LEU A 258 -20.01 11.59 10.80
CA LEU A 258 -19.01 12.32 10.02
C LEU A 258 -17.98 13.02 10.92
N VAL A 259 -18.40 13.63 12.02
CA VAL A 259 -17.51 14.24 13.01
C VAL A 259 -16.62 13.20 13.70
N GLU A 260 -17.18 12.08 14.13
CA GLU A 260 -16.43 10.99 14.81
C GLU A 260 -15.34 10.39 13.93
N GLN A 261 -15.59 10.27 12.62
CA GLN A 261 -14.58 9.84 11.65
C GLN A 261 -13.40 10.82 11.57
N CYS A 262 -13.64 12.12 11.81
CA CYS A 262 -12.69 13.19 11.51
C CYS A 262 -11.79 13.58 12.70
N ASP A 263 -12.24 13.38 13.94
CA ASP A 263 -11.43 13.58 15.15
C ASP A 263 -10.16 12.68 15.16
N VAL A 264 -10.11 11.71 14.24
CA VAL A 264 -9.03 10.75 14.03
C VAL A 264 -8.05 11.16 12.91
N ASP A 265 -8.45 12.01 11.95
CA ASP A 265 -7.87 11.99 10.60
C ASP A 265 -6.87 13.12 10.24
N ARG A 266 -7.00 14.36 10.71
CA ARG A 266 -6.25 15.48 10.08
C ARG A 266 -4.75 15.58 10.43
N HIS A 267 -4.33 15.18 11.63
CA HIS A 267 -2.90 15.19 12.02
C HIS A 267 -2.15 13.89 11.68
N THR A 268 -2.87 12.81 11.39
CA THR A 268 -2.24 11.50 11.13
C THR A 268 -2.19 11.17 9.65
N LEU A 269 -3.16 11.63 8.85
CA LEU A 269 -3.15 11.47 7.39
C LEU A 269 -2.25 12.50 6.68
N SER A 270 -2.06 13.70 7.24
CA SER A 270 -1.13 14.70 6.68
C SER A 270 0.34 14.42 6.97
N SER A 271 0.65 13.49 7.89
CA SER A 271 2.02 13.13 8.23
C SER A 271 2.58 12.14 7.21
N PRO A 272 3.67 12.47 6.49
CA PRO A 272 4.36 11.54 5.58
C PRO A 272 5.11 10.42 6.32
N TRP A 273 4.94 10.32 7.65
CA TRP A 273 5.55 9.31 8.52
C TRP A 273 4.56 8.29 9.07
N SER A 274 3.28 8.35 8.70
CA SER A 274 2.28 7.36 9.13
C SER A 274 1.60 6.77 7.91
N PHE A 275 1.41 5.46 7.91
CA PHE A 275 0.50 4.77 7.00
C PHE A 275 -0.65 4.20 7.82
N THR A 276 -1.88 4.69 7.60
CA THR A 276 -3.04 4.43 8.47
C THR A 276 -4.21 3.89 7.67
N TYR A 277 -4.90 2.90 8.25
CA TYR A 277 -6.13 2.31 7.76
C TYR A 277 -7.26 2.57 8.76
N GLY A 278 -8.37 3.12 8.27
CA GLY A 278 -9.63 3.21 9.00
C GLY A 278 -10.54 2.04 8.68
N GLY A 279 -11.36 1.64 9.64
CA GLY A 279 -12.34 0.56 9.50
C GLY A 279 -11.72 -0.84 9.42
N TYR A 280 -12.50 -1.84 9.83
CA TYR A 280 -12.13 -3.25 9.70
C TYR A 280 -12.74 -3.82 8.41
N ILE A 281 -11.88 -4.31 7.52
CA ILE A 281 -12.28 -4.88 6.23
C ILE A 281 -11.56 -6.23 6.07
N PRO A 282 -12.21 -7.36 6.39
CA PRO A 282 -11.58 -8.68 6.43
C PRO A 282 -10.81 -9.04 5.15
N GLU A 283 -11.36 -8.70 3.99
CA GLU A 283 -10.77 -9.02 2.68
C GLU A 283 -9.45 -8.29 2.41
N GLN A 284 -9.17 -7.21 3.14
CA GLN A 284 -7.93 -6.43 3.03
C GLN A 284 -6.84 -6.84 4.03
N GLU A 285 -7.17 -7.68 5.02
CA GLU A 285 -6.26 -7.94 6.15
C GLU A 285 -4.93 -8.56 5.68
N ARG A 286 -4.94 -9.56 4.78
CA ARG A 286 -3.69 -10.14 4.25
C ARG A 286 -2.73 -9.12 3.62
N LEU A 287 -3.28 -8.10 2.95
CA LEU A 287 -2.50 -7.00 2.37
C LEU A 287 -1.97 -6.08 3.48
N ARG A 288 -2.85 -5.66 4.40
CA ARG A 288 -2.47 -4.83 5.56
C ARG A 288 -1.40 -5.50 6.40
N GLU A 289 -1.52 -6.79 6.66
CA GLU A 289 -0.53 -7.60 7.36
C GLU A 289 0.85 -7.58 6.68
N ALA A 290 0.90 -7.60 5.34
CA ALA A 290 2.16 -7.49 4.62
C ALA A 290 2.76 -6.07 4.78
N LEU A 291 1.94 -5.04 4.56
CA LEU A 291 2.38 -3.64 4.60
C LEU A 291 2.75 -3.15 6.01
N CYS A 292 2.06 -3.67 7.04
CA CYS A 292 2.24 -3.37 8.46
C CYS A 292 3.21 -4.34 9.18
N THR A 293 4.07 -5.03 8.43
CA THR A 293 5.13 -5.88 9.00
C THR A 293 6.06 -5.06 9.89
N VAL A 294 6.46 -5.63 11.03
CA VAL A 294 7.52 -5.09 11.88
C VAL A 294 8.76 -5.97 11.76
N GLY A 295 9.94 -5.36 11.53
CA GLY A 295 11.18 -6.10 11.32
C GLY A 295 12.43 -5.32 11.68
N ASN A 296 13.56 -6.01 11.72
CA ASN A 296 14.85 -5.44 12.17
C ASN A 296 16.07 -5.95 11.40
N GLY A 297 15.88 -6.62 10.26
CA GLY A 297 16.95 -7.17 9.44
C GLY A 297 17.46 -8.55 9.85
N TYR A 298 17.24 -8.95 11.10
CA TYR A 298 17.45 -10.32 11.57
C TYR A 298 16.18 -11.14 11.38
N ARG A 299 15.03 -10.53 11.69
CA ARG A 299 13.71 -11.14 11.50
C ARG A 299 12.65 -10.09 11.20
N ALA A 300 11.49 -10.58 10.77
CA ALA A 300 10.28 -9.79 10.68
C ALA A 300 9.05 -10.61 11.07
N THR A 301 8.03 -9.92 11.56
CA THR A 301 6.70 -10.49 11.79
C THR A 301 5.67 -9.65 11.05
N ARG A 302 4.85 -10.33 10.24
CA ARG A 302 3.67 -9.77 9.58
C ARG A 302 2.74 -9.06 10.58
N GLY A 303 2.04 -8.06 10.07
CA GLY A 303 1.06 -7.25 10.80
C GLY A 303 -0.25 -7.96 11.19
N CYS A 304 -0.26 -9.28 11.39
CA CYS A 304 -1.44 -10.09 11.77
C CYS A 304 -2.04 -9.68 13.12
N ALA A 305 -3.35 -9.77 13.30
CA ALA A 305 -3.97 -9.54 14.61
C ALA A 305 -3.42 -10.56 15.66
N PRO A 306 -2.98 -10.12 16.86
CA PRO A 306 -2.46 -11.01 17.91
C PRO A 306 -3.45 -12.09 18.36
N GLU A 307 -4.74 -11.79 18.33
CA GLU A 307 -5.82 -12.71 18.71
C GLU A 307 -6.18 -13.72 17.61
N ALA A 308 -5.77 -13.47 16.36
CA ALA A 308 -6.15 -14.27 15.21
C ALA A 308 -5.21 -15.47 14.97
N ASP A 309 -5.81 -16.59 14.56
CA ASP A 309 -5.09 -17.74 14.05
C ASP A 309 -4.95 -17.65 12.51
N ALA A 310 -4.13 -18.52 11.91
CA ALA A 310 -4.07 -18.63 10.46
C ALA A 310 -5.44 -19.11 9.91
N GLY A 311 -6.02 -18.34 8.99
CA GLY A 311 -7.37 -18.59 8.48
C GLY A 311 -7.59 -18.01 7.09
N GLU A 312 -8.83 -17.63 6.79
CA GLU A 312 -9.19 -17.01 5.51
C GLU A 312 -8.57 -15.61 5.39
N PHE A 313 -8.85 -14.74 6.35
CA PHE A 313 -8.44 -13.32 6.35
C PHE A 313 -7.07 -13.08 6.98
N HIS A 314 -6.72 -13.87 8.00
CA HIS A 314 -5.51 -13.67 8.78
C HIS A 314 -4.41 -14.70 8.50
N TYR A 315 -3.16 -14.25 8.52
CA TYR A 315 -1.99 -15.11 8.32
C TYR A 315 -0.79 -14.67 9.18
N PRO A 316 -0.64 -15.23 10.40
CA PRO A 316 0.52 -14.98 11.23
C PRO A 316 1.77 -15.59 10.59
N GLY A 317 2.74 -14.73 10.30
CA GLY A 317 4.03 -15.13 9.74
C GLY A 317 5.18 -14.43 10.46
N THR A 318 6.14 -15.20 10.95
CA THR A 318 7.41 -14.69 11.48
C THR A 318 8.56 -15.38 10.74
N TYR A 319 9.49 -14.60 10.20
CA TYR A 319 10.58 -15.12 9.37
C TYR A 319 11.92 -14.58 9.87
N ALA A 320 12.96 -15.42 9.86
CA ALA A 320 14.34 -15.00 10.10
C ALA A 320 15.15 -15.04 8.81
N ALA A 321 16.02 -14.05 8.63
CA ALA A 321 16.89 -13.97 7.47
C ALA A 321 17.83 -15.19 7.39
N GLY A 322 17.92 -15.80 6.21
CA GLY A 322 18.77 -16.98 5.96
C GLY A 322 18.19 -18.33 6.42
N LEU A 323 17.01 -18.38 7.04
CA LEU A 323 16.45 -19.63 7.58
C LEU A 323 15.55 -20.35 6.58
N TYR A 324 16.17 -21.24 5.82
CA TYR A 324 15.50 -22.11 4.85
C TYR A 324 15.44 -23.57 5.33
N ASN A 325 14.44 -24.30 4.83
CA ASN A 325 14.31 -25.75 5.00
C ASN A 325 13.69 -26.37 3.74
N ARG A 326 14.09 -27.61 3.42
CA ARG A 326 13.55 -28.38 2.31
C ARG A 326 12.51 -29.40 2.76
N LEU A 327 11.46 -29.54 1.95
CA LEU A 327 10.48 -30.62 2.03
C LEU A 327 10.40 -31.32 0.68
N THR A 328 10.12 -32.63 0.72
CA THR A 328 10.06 -33.49 -0.47
C THR A 328 8.69 -34.15 -0.54
N ASP A 329 8.01 -33.97 -1.67
CA ASP A 329 6.73 -34.60 -1.97
C ASP A 329 6.89 -35.66 -3.06
N GLU A 330 6.05 -36.70 -3.04
CA GLU A 330 5.94 -37.67 -4.13
C GLU A 330 4.68 -37.37 -4.96
N ILE A 331 4.87 -36.89 -6.19
CA ILE A 331 3.79 -36.50 -7.11
C ILE A 331 3.89 -37.36 -8.37
N ALA A 332 2.85 -38.16 -8.64
CA ALA A 332 2.80 -39.05 -9.80
C ALA A 332 4.05 -39.95 -9.96
N GLY A 333 4.64 -40.38 -8.85
CA GLY A 333 5.85 -41.22 -8.81
C GLY A 333 7.18 -40.47 -9.00
N MET A 334 7.15 -39.13 -9.05
CA MET A 334 8.33 -38.28 -9.08
C MET A 334 8.51 -37.58 -7.72
N GLN A 335 9.75 -37.52 -7.23
CA GLN A 335 10.05 -36.71 -6.06
C GLN A 335 10.25 -35.25 -6.46
N VAL A 336 9.53 -34.36 -5.79
CA VAL A 336 9.64 -32.91 -5.96
C VAL A 336 10.14 -32.33 -4.64
N GLU A 337 11.38 -31.83 -4.65
CA GLU A 337 11.97 -31.11 -3.53
C GLU A 337 11.71 -29.61 -3.68
N ASN A 338 11.32 -28.93 -2.60
CA ASN A 338 11.20 -27.48 -2.56
C ASN A 338 11.90 -26.94 -1.31
N GLU A 339 12.86 -26.02 -1.50
CA GLU A 339 13.37 -25.18 -0.41
C GLU A 339 12.43 -24.01 -0.14
N SER A 340 12.23 -23.63 1.12
CA SER A 340 11.45 -22.45 1.47
C SER A 340 11.96 -21.76 2.74
N LEU A 341 11.86 -20.43 2.75
CA LEU A 341 12.02 -19.61 3.94
C LEU A 341 10.97 -20.04 4.97
N VAL A 342 11.42 -20.41 6.16
CA VAL A 342 10.57 -21.07 7.15
C VAL A 342 9.75 -20.06 7.94
N ASN A 343 8.44 -20.31 8.07
CA ASN A 343 7.61 -19.62 9.05
C ASN A 343 7.94 -20.15 10.45
N LEU A 344 8.47 -19.29 11.31
CA LEU A 344 8.92 -19.59 12.68
C LEU A 344 7.73 -19.62 13.65
N PRO A 345 7.91 -20.20 14.86
CA PRO A 345 6.86 -20.19 15.87
C PRO A 345 6.29 -18.79 16.11
N ASN A 346 4.96 -18.68 16.06
CA ASN A 346 4.24 -17.43 16.25
C ASN A 346 4.33 -17.00 17.72
N TRP A 347 5.19 -16.01 17.97
CA TRP A 347 5.36 -15.41 19.29
C TRP A 347 4.25 -14.40 19.64
N LEU A 348 3.35 -14.03 18.71
CA LEU A 348 2.40 -12.93 18.91
C LEU A 348 1.07 -13.36 19.51
N SER A 349 0.72 -14.65 19.42
CA SER A 349 -0.59 -15.17 19.84
C SER A 349 -0.99 -14.69 21.25
N CYS A 350 -1.98 -13.81 21.32
CA CYS A 350 -2.46 -13.19 22.55
C CYS A 350 -3.96 -12.95 22.42
N LYS A 351 -4.75 -13.92 22.89
CA LYS A 351 -6.22 -13.87 22.87
C LYS A 351 -6.74 -13.30 24.18
N PHE A 352 -7.94 -12.74 24.16
CA PHE A 352 -8.62 -12.30 25.37
C PHE A 352 -10.12 -12.63 25.34
N ARG A 353 -10.74 -12.75 26.51
CA ARG A 353 -12.20 -12.94 26.67
C ARG A 353 -12.69 -12.32 27.97
N ILE A 354 -13.99 -12.04 28.03
CA ILE A 354 -14.65 -11.38 29.16
C ILE A 354 -15.64 -12.34 29.84
N ASP A 355 -15.54 -12.46 31.17
CA ASP A 355 -16.38 -13.31 32.04
C ASP A 355 -16.57 -14.75 31.53
N GLY A 356 -15.48 -15.41 31.10
CA GLY A 356 -15.53 -16.79 30.62
C GLY A 356 -16.29 -17.01 29.30
N GLY A 357 -16.58 -15.95 28.55
CA GLY A 357 -17.20 -16.04 27.23
C GLY A 357 -16.29 -16.66 26.15
N ASP A 358 -16.66 -16.47 24.89
CA ASP A 358 -15.82 -16.89 23.76
C ASP A 358 -14.57 -16.00 23.65
N TRP A 359 -13.50 -16.56 23.10
CA TRP A 359 -12.31 -15.77 22.74
C TRP A 359 -12.70 -14.70 21.74
N PHE A 360 -12.23 -13.47 21.96
CA PHE A 360 -12.50 -12.36 21.07
C PHE A 360 -12.00 -12.69 19.66
N ASP A 361 -12.89 -12.48 18.69
CA ASP A 361 -12.64 -12.64 17.28
C ASP A 361 -13.14 -11.39 16.55
N ILE A 362 -12.19 -10.67 15.94
CA ILE A 362 -12.45 -9.42 15.24
C ILE A 362 -13.36 -9.63 14.01
N ASP A 363 -13.36 -10.84 13.43
CA ASP A 363 -14.19 -11.19 12.27
C ASP A 363 -15.68 -11.33 12.61
N THR A 364 -16.00 -11.54 13.89
CA THR A 364 -17.39 -11.80 14.33
C THR A 364 -17.93 -10.78 15.34
N ALA A 365 -17.05 -9.96 15.93
CA ALA A 365 -17.46 -8.93 16.89
C ALA A 365 -18.17 -7.73 16.23
N GLU A 366 -19.05 -7.06 16.99
CA GLU A 366 -19.63 -5.77 16.58
C GLU A 366 -18.57 -4.67 16.77
N VAL A 367 -17.82 -4.39 15.72
CA VAL A 367 -16.77 -3.35 15.72
C VAL A 367 -17.42 -1.96 15.61
N LEU A 368 -17.27 -1.15 16.65
CA LEU A 368 -17.81 0.21 16.72
C LEU A 368 -16.87 1.25 16.10
N SER A 369 -15.56 1.02 16.21
CA SER A 369 -14.53 1.83 15.56
C SER A 369 -13.25 1.01 15.40
N TYR A 370 -12.47 1.26 14.35
CA TYR A 370 -11.22 0.55 14.10
C TYR A 370 -10.22 1.45 13.40
N ARG A 371 -8.97 1.35 13.85
CA ARG A 371 -7.82 2.03 13.29
C ARG A 371 -6.58 1.14 13.38
N GLN A 372 -5.81 1.07 12.30
CA GLN A 372 -4.49 0.45 12.30
C GLN A 372 -3.49 1.41 11.66
N SER A 373 -2.34 1.64 12.30
CA SER A 373 -1.31 2.55 11.79
C SER A 373 0.10 2.00 11.99
N ILE A 374 0.89 1.93 10.94
CA ILE A 374 2.34 1.76 11.03
C ILE A 374 3.00 3.15 11.07
N ASP A 375 3.67 3.46 12.17
CA ASP A 375 4.54 4.63 12.27
C ASP A 375 5.84 4.30 11.52
N LEU A 376 6.03 4.93 10.36
CA LEU A 376 7.20 4.70 9.49
C LEU A 376 8.49 5.23 10.12
N ARG A 377 8.39 6.25 10.98
CA ARG A 377 9.54 6.85 11.64
C ARG A 377 10.05 5.97 12.77
N GLN A 378 9.12 5.39 13.51
CA GLN A 378 9.38 4.59 14.71
C GLN A 378 9.35 3.09 14.45
N ALA A 379 8.92 2.65 13.25
CA ALA A 379 8.69 1.26 12.86
C ALA A 379 7.82 0.46 13.86
N GLU A 380 6.83 1.14 14.44
CA GLU A 380 5.91 0.58 15.41
C GLU A 380 4.52 0.45 14.79
N LEU A 381 3.93 -0.74 14.90
CA LEU A 381 2.55 -0.94 14.51
C LEU A 381 1.63 -0.71 15.71
N THR A 382 0.64 0.15 15.53
CA THR A 382 -0.46 0.38 16.47
C THR A 382 -1.78 -0.09 15.85
N ARG A 383 -2.61 -0.78 16.63
CA ARG A 383 -4.01 -1.06 16.31
C ARG A 383 -4.90 -0.62 17.46
N GLU A 384 -5.92 0.18 17.17
CA GLU A 384 -6.89 0.66 18.14
C GLU A 384 -8.29 0.36 17.63
N PHE A 385 -9.14 -0.21 18.48
CA PHE A 385 -10.52 -0.49 18.11
C PHE A 385 -11.44 -0.47 19.33
N ARG A 386 -12.72 -0.22 19.08
CA ARG A 386 -13.80 -0.38 20.06
C ARG A 386 -14.75 -1.42 19.55
N PHE A 387 -15.22 -2.31 20.42
CA PHE A 387 -16.19 -3.33 20.07
C PHE A 387 -17.25 -3.47 21.15
N ARG A 388 -18.41 -3.97 20.71
CA ARG A 388 -19.47 -4.44 21.59
C ARG A 388 -19.57 -5.95 21.49
N ASP A 389 -19.63 -6.61 22.64
CA ASP A 389 -19.77 -8.06 22.68
C ASP A 389 -21.24 -8.51 22.69
N PRO A 390 -21.54 -9.82 22.55
CA PRO A 390 -22.91 -10.32 22.56
C PRO A 390 -23.71 -10.04 23.85
N ALA A 391 -23.03 -9.71 24.95
CA ALA A 391 -23.67 -9.33 26.21
C ALA A 391 -23.95 -7.81 26.29
N GLY A 392 -23.62 -7.05 25.24
CA GLY A 392 -23.82 -5.60 25.15
C GLY A 392 -22.73 -4.77 25.84
N ARG A 393 -21.63 -5.39 26.27
CA ARG A 393 -20.52 -4.72 26.95
C ARG A 393 -19.63 -4.02 25.93
N THR A 394 -19.28 -2.77 26.18
CA THR A 394 -18.42 -1.97 25.31
C THR A 394 -16.99 -1.95 25.85
N SER A 395 -16.02 -2.28 24.99
CA SER A 395 -14.61 -2.27 25.33
C SER A 395 -13.79 -1.54 24.28
N ARG A 396 -12.77 -0.81 24.74
CA ARG A 396 -11.73 -0.24 23.88
C ARG A 396 -10.46 -1.07 23.99
N VAL A 397 -9.77 -1.29 22.89
CA VAL A 397 -8.53 -2.04 22.81
C VAL A 397 -7.47 -1.21 22.09
N LEU A 398 -6.27 -1.14 22.66
CA LEU A 398 -5.06 -0.57 22.04
C LEU A 398 -3.98 -1.64 22.04
N GLN A 399 -3.44 -1.95 20.88
CA GLN A 399 -2.34 -2.88 20.70
C GLN A 399 -1.16 -2.18 20.04
N ARG A 400 0.05 -2.41 20.55
CA ARG A 400 1.29 -1.87 20.01
C ARG A 400 2.36 -2.94 19.95
N ARG A 401 3.15 -2.99 18.87
CA ARG A 401 4.23 -3.97 18.74
C ARG A 401 5.43 -3.47 17.98
N ILE A 402 6.57 -4.06 18.32
CA ILE A 402 7.87 -3.81 17.70
C ILE A 402 8.69 -5.10 17.57
N ALA A 403 9.52 -5.16 16.53
CA ALA A 403 10.71 -6.00 16.50
C ALA A 403 11.91 -5.11 16.84
N ALA A 404 12.53 -5.32 18.00
CA ALA A 404 13.51 -4.36 18.52
C ALA A 404 14.77 -4.31 17.63
N LEU A 405 15.19 -3.11 17.24
CA LEU A 405 16.32 -2.94 16.32
C LEU A 405 17.67 -2.97 17.06
N HIS A 406 17.76 -2.32 18.23
CA HIS A 406 18.95 -2.30 19.08
C HIS A 406 19.28 -3.67 19.71
N THR A 407 18.28 -4.53 19.86
CA THR A 407 18.39 -5.88 20.39
C THR A 407 17.72 -6.83 19.39
N PRO A 408 18.41 -7.26 18.31
CA PRO A 408 17.79 -7.95 17.18
C PRO A 408 17.04 -9.22 17.56
N HIS A 409 17.37 -9.83 18.71
CA HIS A 409 16.75 -11.04 19.25
C HIS A 409 15.50 -10.80 20.10
N ALA A 410 15.12 -9.56 20.44
CA ALA A 410 13.92 -9.22 21.21
C ALA A 410 12.72 -8.69 20.37
N CYS A 411 11.51 -9.07 20.76
CA CYS A 411 10.23 -8.53 20.28
C CYS A 411 9.31 -8.19 21.45
N ALA A 412 8.37 -7.29 21.24
CA ALA A 412 7.39 -6.94 22.26
C ALA A 412 6.01 -6.59 21.68
N LEU A 413 4.98 -6.99 22.41
CA LEU A 413 3.58 -6.65 22.20
C LEU A 413 3.00 -6.10 23.51
N GLU A 414 2.30 -4.97 23.42
CA GLU A 414 1.49 -4.40 24.48
C GLU A 414 0.03 -4.41 24.02
N THR A 415 -0.88 -4.96 24.83
CA THR A 415 -2.33 -4.91 24.59
C THR A 415 -3.01 -4.34 25.81
N THR A 416 -3.65 -3.17 25.67
CA THR A 416 -4.43 -2.52 26.72
C THR A 416 -5.92 -2.62 26.39
N ILE A 417 -6.72 -3.06 27.36
CA ILE A 417 -8.18 -3.15 27.25
C ILE A 417 -8.80 -2.26 28.32
N TRP A 418 -9.72 -1.38 27.92
CA TRP A 418 -10.55 -0.58 28.82
C TRP A 418 -11.97 -1.15 28.87
N ALA A 419 -12.49 -1.33 30.08
CA ALA A 419 -13.90 -1.63 30.28
C ALA A 419 -14.69 -0.31 30.33
N GLU A 420 -15.47 0.02 29.29
CA GLU A 420 -16.15 1.32 29.24
C GLU A 420 -17.37 1.36 30.16
N ASP A 421 -18.20 0.32 30.11
CA ASP A 421 -19.51 0.26 30.75
C ASP A 421 -19.76 -1.02 31.59
N TRP A 422 -18.71 -1.80 31.86
CA TRP A 422 -18.84 -3.11 32.51
C TRP A 422 -17.78 -3.40 33.58
N SER A 423 -18.09 -4.35 34.46
CA SER A 423 -17.17 -4.92 35.46
C SER A 423 -17.16 -6.43 35.33
N GLY A 424 -16.02 -7.08 35.56
CA GLY A 424 -15.93 -8.53 35.55
C GLY A 424 -14.48 -9.02 35.44
N SER A 425 -14.34 -10.30 35.07
CA SER A 425 -13.05 -10.89 34.77
C SER A 425 -12.68 -10.69 33.30
N ILE A 426 -11.42 -10.34 33.06
CA ILE A 426 -10.77 -10.39 31.76
C ILE A 426 -9.69 -11.48 31.80
N GLU A 427 -9.74 -12.38 30.83
CA GLU A 427 -8.80 -13.50 30.70
C GLU A 427 -7.94 -13.30 29.46
N PHE A 428 -6.64 -13.55 29.57
CA PHE A 428 -5.68 -13.46 28.47
C PHE A 428 -4.99 -14.80 28.27
N LEU A 429 -5.04 -15.33 27.04
CA LEU A 429 -4.28 -16.50 26.63
C LEU A 429 -3.11 -16.07 25.74
N SER A 430 -1.92 -16.04 26.34
CA SER A 430 -0.68 -15.63 25.69
C SER A 430 0.19 -16.85 25.40
N LEU A 431 0.30 -17.26 24.13
CA LEU A 431 0.98 -18.48 23.71
C LEU A 431 2.16 -18.20 22.77
N ILE A 432 3.13 -19.11 22.79
CA ILE A 432 4.04 -19.37 21.68
C ILE A 432 3.42 -20.52 20.89
N ASP A 433 3.18 -20.32 19.59
CA ASP A 433 2.58 -21.34 18.72
C ASP A 433 3.57 -21.84 17.66
N ALA A 434 4.01 -23.09 17.78
CA ALA A 434 4.88 -23.75 16.80
C ALA A 434 4.11 -24.63 15.80
N ASP A 435 2.77 -24.63 15.81
CA ASP A 435 1.94 -25.31 14.80
C ASP A 435 1.69 -24.44 13.56
N VAL A 436 2.64 -23.55 13.26
CA VAL A 436 2.63 -22.72 12.04
C VAL A 436 2.94 -23.56 10.80
N ARG A 437 2.45 -23.09 9.65
CA ARG A 437 2.62 -23.72 8.33
C ARG A 437 3.04 -22.69 7.29
N ASN A 438 3.81 -23.12 6.29
CA ASN A 438 4.16 -22.34 5.10
C ASN A 438 3.04 -22.40 4.03
N SER A 439 1.86 -21.89 4.38
CA SER A 439 0.63 -21.95 3.55
C SER A 439 0.18 -20.59 3.02
N GLY A 440 1.03 -19.56 3.15
CA GLY A 440 0.74 -18.16 2.80
C GLY A 440 0.55 -17.92 1.30
N VAL A 441 0.95 -18.87 0.45
CA VAL A 441 0.78 -18.82 -1.00
C VAL A 441 -0.16 -19.93 -1.46
N GLN A 442 -1.34 -19.57 -1.96
CA GLN A 442 -2.39 -20.50 -2.37
C GLN A 442 -1.90 -21.60 -3.32
N ARG A 443 -1.03 -21.26 -4.28
CA ARG A 443 -0.48 -22.19 -5.27
C ARG A 443 0.42 -23.27 -4.66
N TYR A 444 0.99 -23.04 -3.48
CA TYR A 444 1.89 -23.99 -2.83
C TYR A 444 1.16 -25.00 -1.94
N ARG A 445 -0.14 -24.81 -1.67
CA ARG A 445 -0.93 -25.63 -0.73
C ARG A 445 -1.06 -27.11 -1.11
N ALA A 446 -0.70 -27.50 -2.33
CA ALA A 446 -0.67 -28.89 -2.76
C ALA A 446 0.62 -29.63 -2.33
N PHE A 447 1.63 -28.89 -1.86
CA PHE A 447 2.92 -29.42 -1.40
C PHE A 447 2.97 -29.45 0.13
N SER A 448 3.90 -30.23 0.67
CA SER A 448 4.18 -30.24 2.11
C SER A 448 4.59 -28.84 2.60
N ASP A 449 4.05 -28.43 3.75
CA ASP A 449 4.20 -27.08 4.31
C ASP A 449 4.57 -27.05 5.82
N ASP A 450 4.80 -28.22 6.42
CA ASP A 450 5.27 -28.36 7.81
C ASP A 450 6.80 -28.41 7.87
N HIS A 451 7.42 -27.28 8.17
CA HIS A 451 8.88 -27.21 8.24
C HIS A 451 9.42 -27.49 9.65
N LEU A 452 8.58 -27.66 10.68
CA LEU A 452 9.00 -27.66 12.09
C LEU A 452 8.65 -28.99 12.80
N VAL A 453 9.61 -29.54 13.54
CA VAL A 453 9.49 -30.80 14.29
C VAL A 453 10.15 -30.69 15.67
N ALA A 454 10.06 -31.78 16.45
CA ALA A 454 10.81 -31.99 17.69
C ALA A 454 10.63 -30.86 18.73
N THR A 455 9.36 -30.49 18.98
CA THR A 455 9.04 -29.42 19.91
C THR A 455 9.27 -29.83 21.37
N THR A 456 10.03 -29.03 22.11
CA THR A 456 10.22 -29.12 23.56
C THR A 456 9.74 -27.83 24.21
N THR A 457 8.96 -27.97 25.28
CA THR A 457 8.44 -26.83 26.05
C THR A 457 8.96 -26.87 27.48
N ARG A 458 9.19 -25.69 28.07
CA ARG A 458 9.71 -25.57 29.44
C ARG A 458 9.21 -24.29 30.12
N ALA A 459 8.76 -24.39 31.36
CA ALA A 459 8.54 -23.22 32.20
C ALA A 459 9.90 -22.64 32.65
N LEU A 460 10.07 -21.32 32.51
CA LEU A 460 11.25 -20.58 32.99
C LEU A 460 10.97 -19.90 34.33
N GLY A 461 9.72 -19.51 34.56
CA GLY A 461 9.23 -18.85 35.77
C GLY A 461 7.70 -18.95 35.85
N ALA A 462 7.10 -18.15 36.74
CA ALA A 462 5.64 -18.10 36.89
C ALA A 462 4.93 -17.35 35.74
N ASP A 463 5.67 -16.50 35.04
CA ASP A 463 5.21 -15.60 33.99
C ASP A 463 5.93 -15.85 32.64
N SER A 464 6.82 -16.83 32.59
CA SER A 464 7.74 -17.02 31.47
C SER A 464 7.95 -18.49 31.11
N CYS A 465 8.03 -18.74 29.81
CA CYS A 465 8.18 -20.07 29.23
C CYS A 465 9.10 -20.04 28.00
N LEU A 466 9.52 -21.23 27.58
CA LEU A 466 10.41 -21.48 26.46
C LEU A 466 9.80 -22.58 25.58
N LEU A 467 9.81 -22.35 24.28
CA LEU A 467 9.58 -23.36 23.25
C LEU A 467 10.85 -23.49 22.41
N VAL A 468 11.28 -24.72 22.18
CA VAL A 468 12.37 -25.05 21.24
C VAL A 468 11.83 -26.03 20.21
N CYS A 469 12.05 -25.79 18.93
CA CYS A 469 11.76 -26.72 17.84
C CYS A 469 12.95 -26.80 16.87
N GLU A 470 12.83 -27.64 15.85
CA GLU A 470 13.88 -27.86 14.86
C GLU A 470 13.28 -27.94 13.45
N THR A 471 14.00 -27.49 12.43
CA THR A 471 13.58 -27.70 11.04
C THR A 471 13.75 -29.16 10.60
N VAL A 472 12.87 -29.64 9.71
CA VAL A 472 12.82 -31.06 9.29
C VAL A 472 14.12 -31.57 8.66
N GLN A 473 14.62 -30.87 7.63
CA GLN A 473 15.75 -31.30 6.82
C GLN A 473 17.04 -30.57 7.22
N SER A 474 16.99 -29.25 7.38
CA SER A 474 18.17 -28.45 7.69
C SER A 474 18.63 -28.58 9.14
N ARG A 475 17.82 -29.17 10.03
CA ARG A 475 18.14 -29.44 11.44
C ARG A 475 18.53 -28.18 12.23
N VAL A 476 17.98 -27.04 11.84
CA VAL A 476 18.22 -25.75 12.50
C VAL A 476 17.31 -25.66 13.70
N THR A 477 17.89 -25.60 14.89
CA THR A 477 17.16 -25.36 16.13
C THR A 477 16.64 -23.93 16.18
N ILE A 478 15.39 -23.74 16.59
CA ILE A 478 14.74 -22.45 16.78
C ILE A 478 14.21 -22.41 18.22
N ALA A 479 14.51 -21.34 18.95
CA ALA A 479 14.06 -21.15 20.32
C ALA A 479 13.31 -19.83 20.46
N VAL A 480 12.15 -19.88 21.11
CA VAL A 480 11.36 -18.71 21.49
C VAL A 480 11.12 -18.78 22.99
N ALA A 481 11.65 -17.80 23.73
CA ALA A 481 11.30 -17.58 25.13
C ALA A 481 10.33 -16.39 25.22
N GLN A 482 9.27 -16.50 26.01
CA GLN A 482 8.34 -15.38 26.24
C GLN A 482 8.14 -15.11 27.73
N ARG A 483 7.80 -13.85 28.06
CA ARG A 483 7.29 -13.41 29.36
C ARG A 483 6.00 -12.63 29.17
N THR A 484 5.00 -12.90 30.01
CA THR A 484 3.69 -12.25 30.00
C THR A 484 3.41 -11.60 31.36
N THR A 485 3.21 -10.28 31.40
CA THR A 485 2.96 -9.52 32.64
C THR A 485 1.74 -8.62 32.49
N LEU A 486 0.99 -8.42 33.59
CA LEU A 486 -0.19 -7.54 33.61
C LEU A 486 0.08 -6.28 34.41
N TRP A 487 -0.49 -5.17 33.95
CA TRP A 487 -0.27 -3.84 34.49
C TRP A 487 -1.58 -3.04 34.54
N ARG A 488 -1.63 -2.11 35.48
CA ARG A 488 -2.64 -1.06 35.55
C ARG A 488 -1.91 0.29 35.64
N GLY A 489 -1.85 0.99 34.51
CA GLY A 489 -0.92 2.10 34.35
C GLY A 489 0.53 1.62 34.56
N GLU A 490 1.25 2.25 35.49
CA GLU A 490 2.63 1.90 35.82
C GLU A 490 2.76 0.81 36.92
N SER A 491 1.64 0.37 37.49
CA SER A 491 1.66 -0.58 38.62
C SER A 491 1.46 -2.02 38.14
N PRO A 492 2.29 -2.98 38.59
CA PRO A 492 2.10 -4.38 38.25
C PRO A 492 0.82 -4.92 38.90
N LEU A 493 0.03 -5.63 38.13
CA LEU A 493 -1.21 -6.25 38.60
C LEU A 493 -0.92 -7.70 39.01
N GLN A 494 -1.23 -8.04 40.27
CA GLN A 494 -1.20 -9.43 40.70
C GLN A 494 -2.38 -10.16 40.05
N ALA A 495 -2.07 -11.14 39.20
CA ALA A 495 -3.05 -11.89 38.44
C ALA A 495 -2.88 -13.39 38.70
N GLN A 496 -3.96 -14.15 38.55
CA GLN A 496 -3.88 -15.60 38.58
C GLN A 496 -3.36 -16.06 37.21
N ALA A 497 -2.12 -16.54 37.17
CA ALA A 497 -1.50 -17.08 35.97
C ALA A 497 -1.35 -18.60 36.08
N SER A 498 -1.75 -19.31 35.04
CA SER A 498 -1.56 -20.75 34.92
C SER A 498 -0.78 -21.10 33.65
N LEU A 499 0.19 -22.00 33.76
CA LEU A 499 0.96 -22.46 32.62
C LEU A 499 0.06 -23.31 31.71
N VAL A 500 0.01 -22.95 30.44
CA VAL A 500 -0.63 -23.75 29.39
C VAL A 500 0.47 -24.47 28.62
N THR A 501 0.35 -25.78 28.45
CA THR A 501 1.28 -26.59 27.68
C THR A 501 0.51 -27.59 26.83
N GLU A 502 0.70 -27.49 25.52
CA GLU A 502 0.19 -28.40 24.50
C GLU A 502 1.38 -28.98 23.72
N GLU A 503 1.14 -29.90 22.79
CA GLU A 503 2.23 -30.58 22.06
C GLU A 503 3.15 -29.60 21.33
N ARG A 504 2.59 -28.57 20.69
CA ARG A 504 3.33 -27.56 19.91
C ARG A 504 3.12 -26.14 20.40
N ARG A 505 2.52 -25.94 21.57
CA ARG A 505 2.22 -24.62 22.13
C ARG A 505 2.53 -24.55 23.60
N VAL A 506 2.98 -23.38 24.06
CA VAL A 506 3.24 -23.14 25.48
C VAL A 506 3.02 -21.67 25.82
N GLY A 507 2.52 -21.38 27.01
CA GLY A 507 2.26 -20.01 27.42
C GLY A 507 1.57 -19.90 28.75
N HIS A 508 0.82 -18.82 28.94
CA HIS A 508 0.08 -18.56 30.18
C HIS A 508 -1.35 -18.15 29.86
N ASP A 509 -2.27 -18.69 30.66
CA ASP A 509 -3.63 -18.18 30.82
C ASP A 509 -3.64 -17.32 32.08
N VAL A 510 -4.02 -16.04 31.93
CA VAL A 510 -3.92 -15.03 32.98
C VAL A 510 -5.24 -14.31 33.18
N VAL A 511 -5.72 -14.29 34.42
CA VAL A 511 -7.02 -13.70 34.78
C VAL A 511 -6.84 -12.49 35.69
N ALA A 512 -7.57 -11.42 35.38
CA ALA A 512 -7.62 -10.19 36.15
C ALA A 512 -9.06 -9.65 36.27
N GLU A 513 -9.33 -8.91 37.35
CA GLU A 513 -10.58 -8.18 37.53
C GLU A 513 -10.45 -6.75 37.00
N ILE A 514 -11.52 -6.25 36.36
CA ILE A 514 -11.59 -4.89 35.81
C ILE A 514 -12.94 -4.26 36.17
N SER A 515 -12.92 -2.96 36.50
CA SER A 515 -14.12 -2.16 36.77
C SER A 515 -14.37 -1.13 35.66
N PRO A 516 -15.58 -0.55 35.55
CA PRO A 516 -15.89 0.45 34.53
C PRO A 516 -14.95 1.66 34.63
N GLY A 517 -14.43 2.11 33.49
CA GLY A 517 -13.45 3.17 33.36
C GLY A 517 -12.00 2.76 33.66
N GLU A 518 -11.76 1.53 34.14
CA GLU A 518 -10.41 1.01 34.35
C GLU A 518 -9.84 0.37 33.08
N SER A 519 -8.53 0.12 33.10
CA SER A 519 -7.84 -0.68 32.08
C SER A 519 -6.92 -1.72 32.68
N VAL A 520 -6.69 -2.76 31.88
CA VAL A 520 -5.65 -3.77 32.10
C VAL A 520 -4.77 -3.81 30.85
N THR A 521 -3.46 -3.77 31.07
CA THR A 521 -2.45 -3.87 30.01
C THR A 521 -1.69 -5.19 30.17
N VAL A 522 -1.68 -6.03 29.13
CA VAL A 522 -0.79 -7.19 29.03
C VAL A 522 0.44 -6.79 28.21
N GLU A 523 1.62 -6.94 28.82
CA GLU A 523 2.91 -6.83 28.14
C GLU A 523 3.46 -8.23 27.88
N LYS A 524 3.66 -8.55 26.60
CA LYS A 524 4.23 -9.80 26.11
C LYS A 524 5.59 -9.53 25.48
N MET A 525 6.64 -9.98 26.15
CA MET A 525 8.02 -9.86 25.69
C MET A 525 8.49 -11.21 25.15
N ALA A 526 9.21 -11.21 24.02
CA ALA A 526 9.75 -12.44 23.44
C ALA A 526 11.22 -12.28 23.05
N ALA A 527 11.99 -13.36 23.22
CA ALA A 527 13.35 -13.51 22.74
C ALA A 527 13.42 -14.71 21.78
N ILE A 528 13.88 -14.50 20.55
CA ILE A 528 13.96 -15.53 19.50
C ILE A 528 15.40 -15.68 19.05
N PHE A 529 15.91 -16.91 19.12
CA PHE A 529 17.24 -17.34 18.68
C PHE A 529 17.15 -18.55 17.75
N THR A 530 18.16 -18.75 16.93
CA THR A 530 18.27 -19.85 15.96
C THR A 530 19.65 -20.49 16.04
N GLY A 531 19.81 -21.67 15.44
CA GLY A 531 21.09 -22.36 15.32
C GLY A 531 22.16 -21.61 14.52
N TYR A 532 21.82 -20.50 13.86
CA TYR A 532 22.78 -19.64 13.14
C TYR A 532 23.41 -18.55 14.00
N ASP A 533 22.88 -18.31 15.20
CA ASP A 533 23.44 -17.29 16.07
C ASP A 533 24.82 -17.71 16.59
N THR A 534 25.75 -16.75 16.55
CA THR A 534 27.13 -16.97 16.99
C THR A 534 27.29 -16.59 18.47
N ALA A 535 28.35 -17.11 19.11
CA ALA A 535 28.69 -16.83 20.50
C ALA A 535 27.59 -17.18 21.54
N ILE A 536 26.77 -18.20 21.25
CA ILE A 536 25.80 -18.79 22.18
C ILE A 536 26.17 -20.24 22.52
N SER A 537 25.69 -20.75 23.67
CA SER A 537 25.83 -22.18 24.03
C SER A 537 24.85 -23.04 23.24
N GLU A 538 23.57 -22.65 23.27
CA GLU A 538 22.47 -23.18 22.47
C GLU A 538 21.35 -22.13 22.39
N PRO A 539 20.43 -22.20 21.41
CA PRO A 539 19.37 -21.20 21.23
C PRO A 539 18.43 -21.07 22.44
N GLY A 540 18.09 -22.17 23.11
CA GLY A 540 17.17 -22.17 24.27
C GLY A 540 17.71 -21.39 25.46
N ASP A 541 18.93 -21.69 25.89
CA ASP A 541 19.67 -20.95 26.92
C ASP A 541 19.84 -19.47 26.58
N ALA A 542 20.21 -19.14 25.32
CA ALA A 542 20.37 -17.75 24.89
C ALA A 542 19.04 -16.96 24.96
N ALA A 543 17.94 -17.55 24.47
CA ALA A 543 16.61 -16.94 24.53
C ALA A 543 16.17 -16.70 25.98
N ALA A 544 16.35 -17.68 26.86
CA ALA A 544 15.98 -17.56 28.27
C ALA A 544 16.81 -16.47 28.99
N ARG A 545 18.12 -16.40 28.74
CA ARG A 545 18.99 -15.38 29.34
C ARG A 545 18.63 -13.98 28.86
N LEU A 546 18.44 -13.78 27.56
CA LEU A 546 18.07 -12.47 27.03
C LEU A 546 16.72 -12.03 27.62
N LEU A 547 15.71 -12.90 27.60
CA LEU A 547 14.40 -12.61 28.15
C LEU A 547 14.48 -12.14 29.62
N GLY A 548 15.32 -12.78 30.43
CA GLY A 548 15.56 -12.40 31.83
C GLY A 548 16.16 -11.01 32.02
N THR A 549 16.75 -10.40 30.98
CA THR A 549 17.31 -9.04 31.01
C THR A 549 16.39 -7.98 30.42
N LEU A 550 15.32 -8.37 29.71
CA LEU A 550 14.40 -7.41 29.10
C LEU A 550 13.58 -6.71 30.18
N GLY A 551 13.53 -5.38 30.12
CA GLY A 551 12.63 -4.55 30.92
C GLY A 551 11.19 -4.58 30.40
N ARG A 552 10.43 -3.51 30.67
CA ARG A 552 9.06 -3.33 30.15
C ARG A 552 9.04 -2.99 28.66
N TYR A 553 7.84 -3.02 28.07
CA TYR A 553 7.61 -2.60 26.69
C TYR A 553 8.22 -1.22 26.40
N SER A 554 7.98 -0.24 27.27
CA SER A 554 8.48 1.15 27.13
C SER A 554 10.01 1.24 27.05
N GLU A 555 10.74 0.48 27.87
CA GLU A 555 12.21 0.48 27.87
C GLU A 555 12.77 -0.11 26.56
N LEU A 556 12.20 -1.20 26.07
CA LEU A 556 12.60 -1.80 24.80
C LEU A 556 12.26 -0.87 23.62
N ARG A 557 11.10 -0.21 23.69
CA ARG A 557 10.64 0.76 22.70
C ARG A 557 11.59 1.96 22.60
N ASP A 558 12.06 2.51 23.71
CA ASP A 558 13.00 3.62 23.72
C ASP A 558 14.31 3.28 22.99
N GLY A 559 14.85 2.07 23.24
CA GLY A 559 16.01 1.58 22.50
C GLY A 559 15.74 1.41 21.00
N HIS A 560 14.56 0.89 20.65
CA HIS A 560 14.15 0.68 19.27
C HIS A 560 14.01 2.01 18.49
N ILE A 561 13.32 2.99 19.06
CA ILE A 561 13.11 4.30 18.42
C ILE A 561 14.43 5.05 18.21
N ARG A 562 15.32 5.01 19.20
CA ARG A 562 16.65 5.63 19.05
C ARG A 562 17.42 5.06 17.87
N GLU A 563 17.39 3.74 17.70
CA GLU A 563 18.06 3.09 16.58
C GLU A 563 17.40 3.39 15.23
N TRP A 564 16.07 3.47 15.17
CA TRP A 564 15.38 3.90 13.97
C TRP A 564 15.68 5.36 13.62
N ALA A 565 15.81 6.25 14.60
CA ALA A 565 16.25 7.62 14.38
C ALA A 565 17.64 7.66 13.71
N HIS A 566 18.60 6.87 14.19
CA HIS A 566 19.94 6.77 13.57
C HIS A 566 19.91 6.18 12.14
N LEU A 567 18.93 5.31 11.82
CA LEU A 567 18.73 4.87 10.43
C LEU A 567 18.16 6.00 9.58
N TRP A 568 17.12 6.69 10.04
CA TRP A 568 16.50 7.77 9.29
C TRP A 568 17.44 8.95 9.04
N GLU A 569 18.35 9.26 9.97
CA GLU A 569 19.43 10.24 9.74
C GLU A 569 20.31 9.91 8.53
N ARG A 570 20.44 8.63 8.17
CA ARG A 570 21.26 8.15 7.03
C ARG A 570 20.44 7.92 5.76
N PHE A 571 19.18 7.52 5.90
CA PHE A 571 18.37 6.99 4.81
C PHE A 571 17.20 7.88 4.39
N ASP A 572 16.77 8.86 5.19
CA ASP A 572 15.62 9.70 4.81
C ASP A 572 15.89 10.49 3.52
N ILE A 573 14.85 10.57 2.69
CA ILE A 573 14.82 11.36 1.46
C ILE A 573 13.63 12.30 1.63
N ALA A 574 13.87 13.60 1.62
CA ALA A 574 12.84 14.61 1.79
C ALA A 574 12.66 15.47 0.53
N PHE A 575 11.41 15.82 0.23
CA PHE A 575 11.02 16.79 -0.79
C PHE A 575 9.68 17.42 -0.38
N ASP A 576 9.51 18.71 -0.70
CA ASP A 576 8.53 19.57 -0.01
C ASP A 576 7.13 19.60 -0.66
N ASP A 577 6.95 19.00 -1.85
CA ASP A 577 5.76 19.23 -2.70
C ASP A 577 4.85 18.00 -2.93
N ASN A 578 5.00 16.90 -2.18
CA ASN A 578 4.08 15.76 -2.29
C ASN A 578 4.16 14.82 -1.06
N PRO A 579 3.37 15.04 0.00
CA PRO A 579 3.43 14.25 1.22
C PRO A 579 3.05 12.78 1.01
N ASP A 580 2.19 12.47 0.05
CA ASP A 580 1.80 11.09 -0.26
C ASP A 580 2.92 10.31 -0.95
N ALA A 581 3.56 10.92 -1.96
CA ALA A 581 4.73 10.32 -2.60
C ALA A 581 5.86 10.14 -1.58
N LEU A 582 6.06 11.12 -0.69
CA LEU A 582 7.05 11.04 0.38
C LEU A 582 6.74 9.89 1.36
N ARG A 583 5.47 9.69 1.72
CA ARG A 583 5.00 8.56 2.53
C ARG A 583 5.31 7.22 1.85
N VAL A 584 5.07 7.10 0.55
CA VAL A 584 5.36 5.87 -0.22
C VAL A 584 6.86 5.60 -0.27
N VAL A 585 7.69 6.62 -0.52
CA VAL A 585 9.16 6.48 -0.49
C VAL A 585 9.64 6.00 0.89
N ARG A 586 9.11 6.58 1.97
CA ARG A 586 9.43 6.16 3.34
C ARG A 586 8.96 4.75 3.66
N LEU A 587 7.80 4.33 3.16
CA LEU A 587 7.34 2.94 3.29
C LEU A 587 8.31 1.97 2.60
N HIS A 588 8.75 2.28 1.37
CA HIS A 588 9.74 1.44 0.67
C HIS A 588 11.07 1.38 1.43
N LEU A 589 11.56 2.50 1.95
CA LEU A 589 12.78 2.55 2.75
C LEU A 589 12.64 1.78 4.07
N LEU A 590 11.49 1.89 4.74
CA LEU A 590 11.18 1.11 5.93
C LEU A 590 11.28 -0.39 5.64
N HIS A 591 10.55 -0.89 4.63
CA HIS A 591 10.54 -2.32 4.26
C HIS A 591 11.93 -2.82 3.85
N LEU A 592 12.71 -2.00 3.15
CA LEU A 592 14.10 -2.30 2.84
C LEU A 592 14.93 -2.47 4.12
N LEU A 593 14.87 -1.50 5.03
CA LEU A 593 15.66 -1.50 6.27
C LEU A 593 15.22 -2.61 7.24
N GLN A 594 13.99 -3.08 7.17
CA GLN A 594 13.50 -4.26 7.90
C GLN A 594 14.08 -5.59 7.38
N CYS A 595 14.63 -5.62 6.16
CA CYS A 595 15.23 -6.81 5.54
C CYS A 595 16.76 -6.79 5.49
N VAL A 596 17.37 -5.61 5.69
CA VAL A 596 18.83 -5.44 5.68
C VAL A 596 19.40 -5.70 7.08
N PRO A 597 20.47 -6.50 7.23
CA PRO A 597 21.03 -6.88 8.54
C PRO A 597 21.83 -5.72 9.20
N ASN A 598 21.16 -4.60 9.49
CA ASN A 598 21.75 -3.36 10.00
C ASN A 598 22.54 -3.53 11.31
N ARG A 599 22.13 -4.48 12.15
CA ARG A 599 22.75 -4.82 13.45
C ARG A 599 23.18 -6.29 13.54
N ALA A 600 23.15 -7.00 12.41
CA ALA A 600 23.48 -8.43 12.31
C ALA A 600 24.39 -8.70 11.09
N VAL A 601 25.39 -7.84 10.86
CA VAL A 601 26.24 -7.83 9.64
C VAL A 601 27.11 -9.08 9.43
N ASP A 602 27.17 -9.99 10.39
CA ASP A 602 27.84 -11.28 10.23
C ASP A 602 26.87 -12.41 9.85
N LEU A 603 25.56 -12.12 9.84
CA LEU A 603 24.50 -13.06 9.47
C LEU A 603 24.71 -13.54 8.04
N ASP A 604 24.64 -14.85 7.85
CA ASP A 604 24.73 -15.46 6.54
C ASP A 604 23.39 -15.41 5.80
N ALA A 605 23.04 -14.24 5.27
CA ALA A 605 21.79 -14.00 4.57
C ALA A 605 21.98 -13.12 3.33
N GLY A 606 21.20 -13.40 2.27
CA GLY A 606 20.99 -12.50 1.14
C GLY A 606 19.70 -11.68 1.31
N LEU A 607 19.30 -10.96 0.25
CA LEU A 607 18.02 -10.23 0.21
C LEU A 607 16.94 -10.98 -0.59
N PRO A 608 15.90 -11.53 0.05
CA PRO A 608 14.79 -12.16 -0.66
C PRO A 608 14.00 -11.17 -1.54
N ALA A 609 13.46 -11.63 -2.68
CA ALA A 609 12.68 -10.80 -3.62
C ALA A 609 11.38 -10.20 -3.04
N ARG A 610 10.92 -10.70 -1.88
CA ARG A 610 9.78 -10.17 -1.11
C ARG A 610 10.15 -9.81 0.32
N GLY A 611 11.45 -9.65 0.58
CA GLY A 611 11.98 -9.44 1.92
C GLY A 611 11.55 -10.54 2.89
N LEU A 612 11.33 -10.16 4.15
CA LEU A 612 10.80 -11.04 5.20
C LEU A 612 9.30 -10.84 5.43
N HIS A 613 8.56 -10.38 4.42
CA HIS A 613 7.16 -9.97 4.54
C HIS A 613 6.15 -11.08 4.17
N GLY A 614 6.63 -12.20 3.62
CA GLY A 614 5.80 -13.34 3.23
C GLY A 614 6.56 -14.37 2.40
N GLU A 615 5.81 -15.33 1.86
CA GLU A 615 6.36 -16.60 1.33
C GLU A 615 6.39 -16.69 -0.19
N ALA A 616 5.92 -15.65 -0.88
CA ALA A 616 6.01 -15.59 -2.34
C ALA A 616 7.47 -15.67 -2.78
N TYR A 617 7.71 -16.41 -3.88
CA TYR A 617 9.06 -16.81 -4.31
C TYR A 617 9.85 -17.64 -3.28
N ARG A 618 9.16 -18.21 -2.28
CA ARG A 618 9.75 -19.06 -1.23
C ARG A 618 10.85 -18.38 -0.42
N GLY A 619 10.90 -17.05 -0.48
CA GLY A 619 11.96 -16.23 0.12
C GLY A 619 13.32 -16.36 -0.59
N HIS A 620 13.38 -16.87 -1.83
CA HIS A 620 14.63 -16.99 -2.58
C HIS A 620 15.21 -15.63 -2.98
N ILE A 621 16.51 -15.65 -3.22
CA ILE A 621 17.34 -14.49 -3.56
C ILE A 621 17.69 -14.55 -5.05
N PHE A 622 17.34 -13.48 -5.75
CA PHE A 622 17.47 -13.29 -7.19
C PHE A 622 18.51 -12.20 -7.49
N TRP A 623 18.50 -11.64 -8.69
CA TRP A 623 19.37 -10.52 -9.08
C TRP A 623 18.97 -9.16 -8.48
N ASP A 624 17.82 -9.09 -7.79
CA ASP A 624 17.15 -7.88 -7.29
C ASP A 624 18.03 -7.02 -6.36
N GLU A 625 19.06 -7.61 -5.76
CA GLU A 625 20.11 -6.89 -5.02
C GLU A 625 20.71 -5.73 -5.84
N LEU A 626 20.71 -5.85 -7.17
CA LEU A 626 21.13 -4.81 -8.13
C LEU A 626 20.33 -3.51 -8.01
N PHE A 627 19.06 -3.57 -7.59
CA PHE A 627 18.23 -2.38 -7.36
C PHE A 627 18.40 -1.81 -5.94
N VAL A 628 18.89 -2.63 -5.01
CA VAL A 628 19.00 -2.27 -3.59
C VAL A 628 20.38 -1.68 -3.26
N PHE A 629 21.45 -2.30 -3.76
CA PHE A 629 22.81 -1.96 -3.37
C PHE A 629 23.22 -0.51 -3.71
N PRO A 630 22.74 0.15 -4.79
CA PRO A 630 23.04 1.57 -5.00
C PRO A 630 22.66 2.47 -3.82
N ILE A 631 21.58 2.14 -3.10
CA ILE A 631 21.16 2.87 -1.90
C ILE A 631 22.09 2.54 -0.73
N LEU A 632 22.41 1.25 -0.53
CA LEU A 632 23.20 0.75 0.60
C LEU A 632 24.68 1.10 0.51
N ASN A 633 25.30 1.06 -0.68
CA ASN A 633 26.72 1.33 -0.88
C ASN A 633 27.13 2.70 -0.32
N LEU A 634 26.26 3.70 -0.47
CA LEU A 634 26.49 5.07 -0.02
C LEU A 634 26.18 5.30 1.48
N ARG A 635 25.32 4.47 2.09
CA ARG A 635 24.69 4.75 3.41
C ARG A 635 24.98 3.69 4.48
N SER A 636 25.19 2.44 4.07
CA SER A 636 25.53 1.32 4.93
C SER A 636 26.40 0.28 4.18
N PRO A 637 27.63 0.64 3.77
CA PRO A 637 28.50 -0.26 3.02
C PRO A 637 28.86 -1.55 3.78
N ALA A 638 28.88 -1.53 5.12
CA ALA A 638 29.08 -2.74 5.92
C ALA A 638 27.96 -3.77 5.69
N SER A 639 26.72 -3.32 5.55
CA SER A 639 25.59 -4.20 5.22
C SER A 639 25.71 -4.75 3.79
N THR A 640 26.13 -3.93 2.80
CA THR A 640 26.40 -4.46 1.45
C THR A 640 27.50 -5.51 1.48
N ARG A 641 28.61 -5.29 2.20
CA ARG A 641 29.71 -6.26 2.33
C ARG A 641 29.21 -7.59 2.89
N SER A 642 28.34 -7.56 3.90
CA SER A 642 27.67 -8.75 4.46
C SER A 642 26.85 -9.50 3.40
N LEU A 643 26.01 -8.79 2.64
CA LEU A 643 25.14 -9.40 1.62
C LEU A 643 25.95 -9.96 0.45
N LEU A 644 27.05 -9.30 0.07
CA LEU A 644 28.00 -9.83 -0.93
C LEU A 644 28.76 -11.06 -0.41
N ARG A 645 29.04 -11.13 0.89
CA ARG A 645 29.67 -12.31 1.52
C ARG A 645 28.75 -13.54 1.45
N TYR A 646 27.43 -13.36 1.48
CA TYR A 646 26.50 -14.46 1.20
C TYR A 646 26.76 -15.07 -0.19
N ARG A 647 26.91 -14.25 -1.25
CA ARG A 647 27.26 -14.74 -2.60
C ARG A 647 28.61 -15.43 -2.64
N TYR A 648 29.62 -14.83 -2.01
CA TYR A 648 30.97 -15.43 -1.95
C TYR A 648 30.96 -16.82 -1.30
N ARG A 649 30.22 -17.01 -0.21
CA ARG A 649 30.07 -18.32 0.46
C ARG A 649 29.43 -19.39 -0.44
N ARG A 650 28.65 -18.99 -1.46
CA ARG A 650 28.03 -19.89 -2.45
C ARG A 650 28.84 -20.02 -3.75
N LEU A 651 29.97 -19.32 -3.89
CA LEU A 651 30.85 -19.41 -5.06
C LEU A 651 31.29 -20.86 -5.38
N PRO A 652 31.61 -21.73 -4.39
CA PRO A 652 31.91 -23.14 -4.68
C PRO A 652 30.76 -23.89 -5.35
N GLU A 653 29.51 -23.62 -4.99
CA GLU A 653 28.35 -24.27 -5.61
C GLU A 653 28.11 -23.74 -7.02
N ALA A 654 28.24 -22.43 -7.23
CA ALA A 654 28.19 -21.83 -8.56
C ALA A 654 29.26 -22.41 -9.51
N ARG A 655 30.45 -22.74 -9.01
CA ARG A 655 31.50 -23.44 -9.78
C ARG A 655 31.08 -24.87 -10.15
N ARG A 656 30.47 -25.61 -9.22
CA ARG A 656 29.96 -26.97 -9.50
C ARG A 656 28.86 -26.92 -10.56
N ALA A 657 27.94 -25.97 -10.44
CA ALA A 657 26.86 -25.77 -11.40
C ALA A 657 27.42 -25.48 -12.82
N ALA A 658 28.43 -24.63 -12.93
CA ALA A 658 29.09 -24.35 -14.22
C ALA A 658 29.69 -25.63 -14.83
N VAL A 659 30.45 -26.41 -14.05
CA VAL A 659 31.05 -27.68 -14.50
C VAL A 659 29.99 -28.69 -14.94
N GLN A 660 28.91 -28.83 -14.18
CA GLN A 660 27.79 -29.73 -14.53
C GLN A 660 27.11 -29.32 -15.83
N ALA A 661 27.03 -28.01 -16.10
CA ALA A 661 26.51 -27.46 -17.35
C ALA A 661 27.53 -27.51 -18.51
N GLY A 662 28.75 -28.02 -18.29
CA GLY A 662 29.80 -28.13 -19.31
C GLY A 662 30.61 -26.84 -19.53
N TYR A 663 30.57 -25.91 -18.58
CA TYR A 663 31.28 -24.63 -18.60
C TYR A 663 32.37 -24.58 -17.52
N ALA A 664 33.20 -23.53 -17.56
CA ALA A 664 34.15 -23.20 -16.49
C ALA A 664 33.63 -22.01 -15.68
N GLY A 665 34.34 -21.58 -14.66
CA GLY A 665 33.98 -20.40 -13.88
C GLY A 665 32.83 -20.63 -12.90
N ALA A 666 32.08 -19.57 -12.59
CA ALA A 666 30.96 -19.60 -11.66
C ALA A 666 29.62 -19.27 -12.35
N MET A 667 28.70 -20.23 -12.32
CA MET A 667 27.32 -20.08 -12.78
C MET A 667 26.41 -20.00 -11.54
N PHE A 668 26.19 -18.77 -11.06
CA PHE A 668 25.27 -18.55 -9.93
C PHE A 668 23.83 -18.95 -10.31
N PRO A 669 23.06 -19.52 -9.37
CA PRO A 669 21.68 -19.93 -9.64
C PRO A 669 20.77 -18.71 -9.84
N TRP A 670 19.73 -18.85 -10.65
CA TRP A 670 18.69 -17.84 -10.80
C TRP A 670 17.93 -17.62 -9.49
N GLN A 671 17.55 -18.71 -8.83
CA GLN A 671 16.97 -18.69 -7.49
C GLN A 671 17.95 -19.31 -6.50
N SER A 672 18.46 -18.48 -5.59
CA SER A 672 19.38 -18.91 -4.55
C SER A 672 18.69 -18.97 -3.19
N GLY A 673 19.01 -19.98 -2.39
CA GLY A 673 18.59 -20.11 -1.00
C GLY A 673 19.75 -20.45 -0.06
N SER A 674 19.65 -21.55 0.68
CA SER A 674 20.60 -21.89 1.75
C SER A 674 22.02 -22.17 1.27
N ASP A 675 22.20 -23.08 0.31
CA ASP A 675 23.51 -23.65 -0.07
C ASP A 675 24.02 -23.16 -1.44
N GLY A 676 23.19 -22.44 -2.19
CA GLY A 676 23.52 -21.90 -3.51
C GLY A 676 23.25 -22.84 -4.68
N ARG A 677 22.52 -23.94 -4.47
CA ARG A 677 21.95 -24.73 -5.56
C ARG A 677 20.88 -23.92 -6.30
N GLU A 678 20.58 -24.34 -7.52
CA GLU A 678 19.46 -23.80 -8.28
C GLU A 678 18.14 -24.26 -7.68
N GLU A 679 17.35 -23.30 -7.18
CA GLU A 679 16.04 -23.55 -6.58
C GLU A 679 14.87 -23.19 -7.52
N SER A 680 15.17 -22.81 -8.77
CA SER A 680 14.13 -22.60 -9.78
C SER A 680 13.41 -23.91 -10.07
N GLN A 681 12.07 -23.85 -10.13
CA GLN A 681 11.27 -25.00 -10.51
C GLN A 681 11.52 -25.35 -11.99
N THR A 682 11.34 -26.62 -12.35
CA THR A 682 11.41 -27.08 -13.74
C THR A 682 10.09 -26.94 -14.48
N THR A 683 8.99 -26.75 -13.74
CA THR A 683 7.64 -26.52 -14.26
C THR A 683 6.91 -25.51 -13.39
N HIS A 684 5.97 -24.78 -13.99
CA HIS A 684 5.11 -23.83 -13.29
C HIS A 684 3.64 -23.98 -13.71
N LEU A 685 2.73 -23.75 -12.76
CA LEU A 685 1.30 -23.70 -13.03
C LEU A 685 0.88 -22.30 -13.51
N ASN A 686 0.23 -22.22 -14.67
CA ASN A 686 -0.50 -21.03 -15.07
C ASN A 686 -1.90 -21.03 -14.40
N PRO A 687 -2.20 -20.08 -13.50
CA PRO A 687 -3.49 -20.05 -12.79
C PRO A 687 -4.68 -19.73 -13.71
N ASN A 688 -4.47 -19.08 -14.86
CA ASN A 688 -5.57 -18.69 -15.75
C ASN A 688 -6.09 -19.90 -16.56
N SER A 689 -5.18 -20.79 -16.98
CA SER A 689 -5.51 -21.97 -17.78
C SER A 689 -5.54 -23.27 -16.99
N GLY A 690 -4.93 -23.31 -15.80
CA GLY A 690 -4.76 -24.51 -14.99
C GLY A 690 -3.70 -25.48 -15.52
N ARG A 691 -2.90 -25.09 -16.54
CA ARG A 691 -1.90 -25.95 -17.17
C ARG A 691 -0.51 -25.81 -16.54
N TRP A 692 0.22 -26.92 -16.50
CA TRP A 692 1.63 -26.97 -16.09
C TRP A 692 2.52 -26.82 -17.31
N ASN A 693 3.34 -25.78 -17.33
CA ASN A 693 4.27 -25.47 -18.42
C ASN A 693 5.71 -25.66 -17.95
N PRO A 694 6.65 -26.01 -18.85
CA PRO A 694 8.08 -25.95 -18.56
C PRO A 694 8.47 -24.57 -18.01
N ASP A 695 9.39 -24.56 -17.05
CA ASP A 695 10.00 -23.34 -16.54
C ASP A 695 11.48 -23.34 -16.94
N ALA A 696 11.84 -22.39 -17.79
CA ALA A 696 13.17 -22.25 -18.36
C ALA A 696 14.03 -21.22 -17.60
N SER A 697 13.55 -20.69 -16.46
CA SER A 697 14.17 -19.54 -15.75
C SER A 697 15.63 -19.78 -15.36
N ALA A 698 16.06 -21.03 -15.15
CA ALA A 698 17.47 -21.36 -14.88
C ALA A 698 18.43 -20.94 -16.01
N ARG A 699 17.92 -20.67 -17.23
CA ARG A 699 18.70 -20.13 -18.36
C ARG A 699 19.00 -18.63 -18.24
N ALA A 700 18.44 -17.92 -17.27
CA ALA A 700 18.71 -16.51 -16.99
C ALA A 700 20.06 -16.30 -16.30
N HIS A 701 21.15 -16.74 -16.95
CA HIS A 701 22.49 -16.72 -16.39
C HIS A 701 23.05 -15.30 -16.14
N HIS A 702 22.35 -14.26 -16.60
CA HIS A 702 22.71 -12.87 -16.35
C HIS A 702 22.69 -12.49 -14.85
N ILE A 703 22.12 -13.33 -13.98
CA ILE A 703 22.32 -13.24 -12.52
C ILE A 703 23.80 -13.14 -12.13
N GLY A 704 24.68 -13.92 -12.76
CA GLY A 704 26.11 -13.86 -12.51
C GLY A 704 26.67 -12.48 -12.83
N VAL A 705 26.17 -11.82 -13.88
CA VAL A 705 26.59 -10.46 -14.20
C VAL A 705 26.05 -9.44 -13.19
N ALA A 706 24.84 -9.62 -12.67
CA ALA A 706 24.33 -8.75 -11.61
C ALA A 706 25.19 -8.86 -10.33
N VAL A 707 25.65 -10.07 -9.98
CA VAL A 707 26.61 -10.27 -8.89
C VAL A 707 27.92 -9.54 -9.18
N ALA A 708 28.50 -9.69 -10.38
CA ALA A 708 29.71 -8.96 -10.78
C ALA A 708 29.52 -7.43 -10.72
N TYR A 709 28.37 -6.93 -11.16
CA TYR A 709 28.00 -5.52 -11.09
C TYR A 709 28.01 -5.01 -9.66
N ASN A 710 27.33 -5.73 -8.77
CA ASN A 710 27.24 -5.41 -7.35
C ASN A 710 28.61 -5.40 -6.65
N VAL A 711 29.46 -6.39 -6.94
CA VAL A 711 30.83 -6.49 -6.41
C VAL A 711 31.66 -5.27 -6.83
N TRP A 712 31.64 -4.95 -8.13
CA TRP A 712 32.44 -3.84 -8.66
C TRP A 712 31.92 -2.47 -8.21
N GLN A 713 30.60 -2.25 -8.22
CA GLN A 713 30.00 -1.01 -7.73
C GLN A 713 30.28 -0.78 -6.25
N TYR A 714 30.22 -1.83 -5.42
CA TYR A 714 30.60 -1.74 -4.03
C TYR A 714 32.06 -1.26 -3.87
N TYR A 715 33.00 -1.89 -4.59
CA TYR A 715 34.40 -1.48 -4.58
C TYR A 715 34.61 -0.05 -5.09
N GLN A 716 33.95 0.34 -6.19
CA GLN A 716 34.07 1.69 -6.73
C GLN A 716 33.58 2.78 -5.77
N VAL A 717 32.47 2.52 -5.06
CA VAL A 717 31.89 3.49 -4.12
C VAL A 717 32.71 3.57 -2.82
N THR A 718 33.21 2.45 -2.33
CA THR A 718 33.85 2.38 -0.99
C THR A 718 35.37 2.50 -1.03
N GLY A 719 36.00 2.12 -2.14
CA GLY A 719 37.44 1.90 -2.21
C GLY A 719 37.95 0.75 -1.34
N ASP A 720 37.08 -0.18 -0.90
CA ASP A 720 37.45 -1.29 -0.01
C ASP A 720 38.31 -2.33 -0.75
N LEU A 721 39.62 -2.08 -0.77
CA LEU A 721 40.61 -2.96 -1.37
C LEU A 721 40.76 -4.29 -0.60
N GLU A 722 40.51 -4.29 0.71
CA GLU A 722 40.55 -5.52 1.51
C GLU A 722 39.44 -6.48 1.04
N TYR A 723 38.21 -5.98 0.90
CA TYR A 723 37.13 -6.77 0.31
C TYR A 723 37.45 -7.25 -1.11
N LEU A 724 38.05 -6.40 -1.95
CA LEU A 724 38.40 -6.79 -3.31
C LEU A 724 39.43 -7.94 -3.32
N ILE A 725 40.45 -7.88 -2.45
CA ILE A 725 41.46 -8.93 -2.26
C ILE A 725 40.82 -10.22 -1.74
N GLU A 726 40.00 -10.12 -0.69
CA GLU A 726 39.48 -11.29 0.03
C GLU A 726 38.37 -12.02 -0.72
N ASN A 727 37.49 -11.30 -1.43
CA ASN A 727 36.26 -11.86 -2.00
C ASN A 727 35.98 -11.37 -3.42
N GLY A 728 36.14 -10.07 -3.67
CA GLY A 728 35.62 -9.42 -4.88
C GLY A 728 36.30 -9.87 -6.18
N ALA A 729 37.64 -9.87 -6.21
CA ALA A 729 38.39 -10.22 -7.42
C ALA A 729 38.20 -11.69 -7.82
N GLU A 730 38.10 -12.60 -6.85
CA GLU A 730 37.83 -14.02 -7.10
C GLU A 730 36.45 -14.21 -7.75
N MET A 731 35.41 -13.56 -7.22
CA MET A 731 34.07 -13.64 -7.80
C MET A 731 34.04 -13.07 -9.23
N LEU A 732 34.63 -11.89 -9.45
CA LEU A 732 34.69 -11.27 -10.78
C LEU A 732 35.41 -12.16 -11.79
N ALA A 733 36.57 -12.73 -11.40
CA ALA A 733 37.35 -13.63 -12.25
C ALA A 733 36.57 -14.89 -12.64
N GLU A 734 35.91 -15.54 -11.69
CA GLU A 734 35.16 -16.78 -11.97
C GLU A 734 33.88 -16.52 -12.77
N ILE A 735 33.20 -15.39 -12.55
CA ILE A 735 32.05 -14.99 -13.37
C ILE A 735 32.50 -14.70 -14.81
N ALA A 736 33.61 -13.98 -14.99
CA ALA A 736 34.19 -13.72 -16.31
C ALA A 736 34.59 -15.02 -17.03
N ARG A 737 35.24 -15.94 -16.31
CA ARG A 737 35.60 -17.27 -16.82
C ARG A 737 34.37 -18.06 -17.30
N PHE A 738 33.24 -17.96 -16.61
CA PHE A 738 31.98 -18.57 -17.05
C PHE A 738 31.56 -18.02 -18.41
N TRP A 739 31.47 -16.70 -18.57
CA TRP A 739 31.07 -16.08 -19.83
C TRP A 739 32.04 -16.38 -20.98
N VAL A 740 33.35 -16.38 -20.72
CA VAL A 740 34.38 -16.74 -21.72
C VAL A 740 34.26 -18.21 -22.13
N SER A 741 33.96 -19.11 -21.20
CA SER A 741 33.78 -20.53 -21.50
C SER A 741 32.48 -20.82 -22.26
N ARG A 742 31.43 -20.02 -22.02
CA ARG A 742 30.13 -20.12 -22.70
C ARG A 742 30.15 -19.51 -24.10
N ALA A 743 30.96 -18.47 -24.33
CA ALA A 743 31.07 -17.79 -25.61
C ALA A 743 31.60 -18.73 -26.71
N GLN A 744 30.86 -18.83 -27.82
CA GLN A 744 31.23 -19.65 -28.98
C GLN A 744 31.69 -18.76 -30.11
N PHE A 745 32.85 -19.06 -30.70
CA PHE A 745 33.33 -18.31 -31.85
C PHE A 745 32.68 -18.84 -33.15
N ASP A 746 32.05 -17.95 -33.90
CA ASP A 746 31.34 -18.28 -35.15
C ASP A 746 31.85 -17.40 -36.30
N GLN A 747 32.43 -18.03 -37.32
CA GLN A 747 32.99 -17.38 -38.51
C GLN A 747 31.92 -16.79 -39.42
N ALA A 748 30.67 -17.25 -39.35
CA ALA A 748 29.60 -16.79 -40.24
C ALA A 748 29.16 -15.34 -39.92
N TYR A 749 29.40 -14.87 -38.70
CA TYR A 749 28.98 -13.55 -38.24
C TYR A 749 29.87 -12.42 -38.80
N ASP A 750 29.26 -11.23 -38.90
CA ASP A 750 29.90 -9.99 -39.37
C ASP A 750 30.58 -10.15 -40.75
N GLY A 751 29.85 -10.74 -41.71
CA GLY A 751 30.29 -10.88 -43.10
C GLY A 751 31.56 -11.73 -43.26
N GLY A 752 31.75 -12.74 -42.40
CA GLY A 752 32.94 -13.60 -42.42
C GLY A 752 34.10 -13.15 -41.53
N ARG A 753 33.94 -12.05 -40.76
CA ARG A 753 34.99 -11.55 -39.83
C ARG A 753 35.05 -12.34 -38.53
N GLY A 754 34.01 -13.10 -38.24
CA GLY A 754 33.89 -13.98 -37.09
C GLY A 754 33.72 -13.24 -35.76
N ARG A 755 32.72 -13.65 -35.00
CA ARG A 755 32.33 -13.05 -33.71
C ARG A 755 32.11 -14.15 -32.66
N TYR A 756 32.22 -13.78 -31.39
CA TYR A 756 31.72 -14.63 -30.31
C TYR A 756 30.22 -14.41 -30.14
N VAL A 757 29.49 -15.49 -29.91
CA VAL A 757 28.05 -15.50 -29.68
C VAL A 757 27.72 -16.25 -28.39
N ILE A 758 26.60 -15.88 -27.77
CA ILE A 758 26.04 -16.57 -26.61
C ILE A 758 24.63 -17.00 -26.99
N ARG A 759 24.37 -18.30 -26.89
CA ARG A 759 23.13 -18.93 -27.34
C ARG A 759 22.30 -19.52 -26.20
N GLY A 760 21.00 -19.67 -26.43
CA GLY A 760 20.06 -20.38 -25.54
C GLY A 760 20.02 -19.82 -24.11
N VAL A 761 19.99 -18.49 -23.97
CA VAL A 761 19.87 -17.77 -22.68
C VAL A 761 18.49 -17.13 -22.54
N ILE A 762 18.16 -16.65 -21.35
CA ILE A 762 17.04 -15.74 -21.12
C ILE A 762 17.63 -14.41 -20.65
N GLY A 763 17.20 -13.29 -21.24
CA GLY A 763 17.57 -11.94 -20.79
C GLY A 763 16.69 -11.47 -19.62
N PRO A 764 16.85 -10.24 -19.14
CA PRO A 764 15.94 -9.67 -18.14
C PRO A 764 14.46 -9.73 -18.53
N ASP A 765 14.15 -9.67 -19.84
CA ASP A 765 12.78 -9.91 -20.31
C ASP A 765 12.46 -11.41 -20.36
N GLU A 766 11.88 -11.90 -19.26
CA GLU A 766 11.49 -13.30 -19.08
C GLU A 766 10.36 -13.78 -20.01
N PHE A 767 9.66 -12.89 -20.73
CA PHE A 767 8.67 -13.33 -21.72
C PHE A 767 9.31 -14.09 -22.88
N HIS A 768 10.56 -13.78 -23.21
CA HIS A 768 11.31 -14.43 -24.27
C HIS A 768 12.17 -15.57 -23.73
N SER A 769 11.50 -16.65 -23.30
CA SER A 769 12.16 -17.90 -22.89
C SER A 769 12.67 -18.76 -24.05
N GLY A 770 12.41 -18.34 -25.29
CA GLY A 770 12.81 -19.00 -26.53
C GLY A 770 12.12 -18.39 -27.75
N TYR A 771 12.38 -18.95 -28.93
CA TYR A 771 11.75 -18.54 -30.20
C TYR A 771 10.34 -19.14 -30.35
N PRO A 772 9.47 -18.60 -31.24
CA PRO A 772 8.11 -19.11 -31.43
C PRO A 772 7.98 -20.61 -31.70
N ASP A 773 8.97 -21.20 -32.37
CA ASP A 773 9.05 -22.63 -32.72
C ASP A 773 9.79 -23.47 -31.66
N ALA A 774 10.48 -22.83 -30.71
CA ALA A 774 11.21 -23.45 -29.61
C ALA A 774 11.11 -22.60 -28.32
N PRO A 775 9.91 -22.46 -27.72
CA PRO A 775 9.60 -21.42 -26.74
C PRO A 775 10.34 -21.51 -25.39
N TYR A 776 11.07 -22.60 -25.12
CA TYR A 776 11.76 -22.85 -23.85
C TYR A 776 13.28 -23.12 -24.01
N ASP A 777 13.80 -23.02 -25.24
CA ASP A 777 15.20 -23.35 -25.54
C ASP A 777 16.16 -22.17 -25.32
N GLY A 778 15.63 -21.02 -24.91
CA GLY A 778 16.34 -19.75 -24.80
C GLY A 778 16.47 -19.03 -26.15
N ILE A 779 16.83 -17.76 -26.07
CA ILE A 779 17.11 -16.87 -27.19
C ILE A 779 18.62 -16.73 -27.40
N ASP A 780 19.01 -16.32 -28.61
CA ASP A 780 20.41 -16.13 -28.97
C ASP A 780 20.77 -14.64 -28.97
N ASN A 781 21.98 -14.35 -28.52
CA ASN A 781 22.61 -13.03 -28.57
C ASN A 781 21.75 -11.91 -27.96
N ASN A 782 21.13 -12.18 -26.81
CA ASN A 782 20.46 -11.14 -26.03
C ASN A 782 21.44 -9.99 -25.75
N ALA A 783 21.07 -8.77 -26.15
CA ALA A 783 21.99 -7.64 -26.15
C ALA A 783 22.43 -7.24 -24.74
N TYR A 784 21.51 -7.25 -23.76
CA TYR A 784 21.85 -7.01 -22.36
C TYR A 784 22.91 -8.02 -21.89
N THR A 785 22.65 -9.31 -22.09
CA THR A 785 23.54 -10.40 -21.68
C THR A 785 24.92 -10.28 -22.33
N ASN A 786 24.98 -10.08 -23.64
CA ASN A 786 26.25 -10.02 -24.38
C ASN A 786 27.10 -8.80 -23.96
N VAL A 787 26.48 -7.61 -23.88
CA VAL A 787 27.17 -6.37 -23.49
C VAL A 787 27.63 -6.45 -22.03
N MET A 788 26.77 -6.94 -21.13
CA MET A 788 27.09 -7.04 -19.72
C MET A 788 28.08 -8.18 -19.42
N ALA A 789 28.10 -9.26 -20.19
CA ALA A 789 29.15 -10.29 -20.11
C ALA A 789 30.52 -9.70 -20.48
N VAL A 790 30.59 -8.88 -21.54
CA VAL A 790 31.81 -8.14 -21.92
C VAL A 790 32.23 -7.17 -20.82
N TRP A 791 31.27 -6.43 -20.26
CA TRP A 791 31.52 -5.55 -19.11
C TRP A 791 32.12 -6.33 -17.94
N ALA A 792 31.54 -7.48 -17.57
CA ALA A 792 32.04 -8.30 -16.47
C ALA A 792 33.46 -8.83 -16.72
N ILE A 793 33.77 -9.25 -17.95
CA ILE A 793 35.12 -9.67 -18.35
C ILE A 793 36.12 -8.52 -18.19
N VAL A 794 35.78 -7.32 -18.68
CA VAL A 794 36.66 -6.14 -18.56
C VAL A 794 36.86 -5.76 -17.10
N ARG A 795 35.80 -5.76 -16.29
CA ARG A 795 35.91 -5.48 -14.85
C ARG A 795 36.69 -6.53 -14.07
N ALA A 796 36.70 -7.78 -14.51
CA ALA A 796 37.56 -8.81 -13.92
C ALA A 796 39.04 -8.54 -14.22
N LEU A 797 39.37 -8.12 -15.44
CA LEU A 797 40.73 -7.69 -15.80
C LEU A 797 41.16 -6.47 -14.98
N ASP A 798 40.29 -5.45 -14.88
CA ASP A 798 40.54 -4.25 -14.09
C ASP A 798 40.74 -4.59 -12.60
N ALA A 799 39.93 -5.51 -12.04
CA ALA A 799 40.07 -5.95 -10.66
C ALA A 799 41.41 -6.66 -10.42
N LEU A 800 41.83 -7.57 -11.30
CA LEU A 800 43.13 -8.24 -11.22
C LEU A 800 44.30 -7.24 -11.32
N ASP A 801 44.15 -6.20 -12.14
CA ASP A 801 45.15 -5.13 -12.27
C ASP A 801 45.17 -4.19 -11.06
N ALA A 802 44.04 -4.00 -10.37
CA ALA A 802 43.93 -3.19 -9.15
C ALA A 802 44.53 -3.89 -7.91
N LEU A 803 44.62 -5.22 -7.90
CA LEU A 803 45.20 -5.96 -6.79
C LEU A 803 46.70 -5.65 -6.62
N PRO A 804 47.21 -5.59 -5.36
CA PRO A 804 48.65 -5.58 -5.14
C PRO A 804 49.31 -6.81 -5.76
N LEU A 805 50.54 -6.65 -6.26
CA LEU A 805 51.23 -7.69 -7.04
C LEU A 805 51.23 -9.07 -6.36
N ARG A 806 51.47 -9.12 -5.05
CA ARG A 806 51.48 -10.38 -4.30
C ARG A 806 50.10 -11.03 -4.32
N ASP A 807 49.07 -10.31 -3.90
CA ASP A 807 47.70 -10.84 -3.82
C ASP A 807 47.17 -11.25 -5.20
N ARG A 808 47.53 -10.48 -6.25
CA ARG A 808 47.25 -10.85 -7.64
C ARG A 808 47.88 -12.19 -8.01
N LEU A 809 49.17 -12.37 -7.73
CA LEU A 809 49.89 -13.61 -8.06
C LEU A 809 49.33 -14.80 -7.28
N ASP A 810 49.10 -14.63 -5.97
CA ASP A 810 48.53 -15.66 -5.09
C ASP A 810 47.12 -16.08 -5.59
N LEU A 811 46.28 -15.11 -5.98
CA LEU A 811 44.95 -15.39 -6.53
C LEU A 811 45.02 -16.09 -7.90
N MET A 812 45.85 -15.60 -8.81
CA MET A 812 46.03 -16.20 -10.14
C MET A 812 46.54 -17.64 -10.04
N GLU A 813 47.50 -17.92 -9.14
CA GLU A 813 47.99 -19.27 -8.86
C GLU A 813 46.88 -20.16 -8.28
N THR A 814 46.14 -19.66 -7.28
CA THR A 814 45.03 -20.39 -6.64
C THR A 814 43.94 -20.76 -7.65
N LEU A 815 43.60 -19.84 -8.55
CA LEU A 815 42.59 -20.05 -9.59
C LEU A 815 43.12 -20.75 -10.85
N GLY A 816 44.43 -20.97 -10.95
CA GLY A 816 45.07 -21.52 -12.14
C GLY A 816 44.92 -20.63 -13.39
N ILE A 817 44.79 -19.31 -13.22
CA ILE A 817 44.69 -18.35 -14.33
C ILE A 817 46.09 -18.10 -14.90
N ASP A 818 46.28 -18.35 -16.19
CA ASP A 818 47.52 -18.04 -16.90
C ASP A 818 47.34 -16.90 -17.92
N GLY A 819 48.45 -16.44 -18.51
CA GLY A 819 48.41 -15.36 -19.50
C GLY A 819 47.61 -15.69 -20.76
N ARG A 820 47.53 -16.97 -21.17
CA ARG A 820 46.75 -17.38 -22.35
C ARG A 820 45.25 -17.32 -22.07
N GLU A 821 44.86 -17.64 -20.86
CA GLU A 821 43.48 -17.46 -20.41
C GLU A 821 43.09 -15.98 -20.47
N LEU A 822 43.93 -15.08 -19.95
CA LEU A 822 43.70 -13.63 -20.01
C LEU A 822 43.68 -13.08 -21.45
N ASP A 823 44.56 -13.57 -22.33
CA ASP A 823 44.53 -13.22 -23.77
C ASP A 823 43.19 -13.63 -24.42
N ARG A 824 42.64 -14.79 -24.04
CA ARG A 824 41.31 -15.23 -24.50
C ARG A 824 40.20 -14.35 -23.94
N TRP A 825 40.30 -13.91 -22.69
CA TRP A 825 39.34 -12.98 -22.09
C TRP A 825 39.31 -11.66 -22.87
N ASP A 826 40.50 -11.12 -23.20
CA ASP A 826 40.63 -9.91 -24.03
C ASP A 826 40.04 -10.11 -25.44
N ASP A 827 40.33 -11.22 -26.13
CA ASP A 827 39.78 -11.52 -27.47
C ASP A 827 38.24 -11.64 -27.47
N VAL A 828 37.66 -12.38 -26.50
CA VAL A 828 36.19 -12.51 -26.36
C VAL A 828 35.55 -11.14 -26.15
N SER A 829 36.10 -10.33 -25.25
CA SER A 829 35.56 -9.01 -24.91
C SER A 829 35.62 -7.98 -26.06
N ARG A 830 36.39 -8.25 -27.13
CA ARG A 830 36.50 -7.37 -28.31
C ARG A 830 35.63 -7.82 -29.48
N ARG A 831 35.17 -9.07 -29.47
CA ARG A 831 34.56 -9.71 -30.64
C ARG A 831 33.19 -10.31 -30.34
N MET A 832 32.62 -10.07 -29.16
CA MET A 832 31.23 -10.44 -28.87
C MET A 832 30.29 -9.76 -29.88
N PHE A 833 29.27 -10.49 -30.33
CA PHE A 833 28.24 -9.99 -31.22
C PHE A 833 27.16 -9.24 -30.43
N VAL A 834 26.65 -8.13 -30.99
CA VAL A 834 25.46 -7.44 -30.49
C VAL A 834 24.54 -7.16 -31.68
N PRO A 835 23.25 -7.55 -31.62
CA PRO A 835 22.31 -7.34 -32.72
C PRO A 835 21.75 -5.90 -32.73
N PHE A 836 21.52 -5.37 -33.93
CA PHE A 836 20.90 -4.07 -34.18
C PHE A 836 19.88 -4.20 -35.32
N HIS A 837 18.81 -3.40 -35.28
CA HIS A 837 17.82 -3.34 -36.36
C HIS A 837 17.35 -1.90 -36.63
N PRO A 838 16.84 -1.59 -37.84
CA PRO A 838 16.26 -0.27 -38.11
C PRO A 838 15.00 -0.05 -37.27
N ALA A 839 14.87 1.13 -36.64
CA ALA A 839 13.62 1.53 -36.02
C ALA A 839 12.61 2.00 -37.10
N PRO A 840 11.29 1.82 -36.92
CA PRO A 840 10.27 2.39 -37.80
C PRO A 840 10.39 3.92 -37.93
N ASP A 841 10.01 4.47 -39.08
CA ASP A 841 10.13 5.91 -39.44
C ASP A 841 9.25 6.88 -38.60
N THR A 842 8.64 6.43 -37.51
CA THR A 842 7.66 7.19 -36.72
C THR A 842 8.24 7.90 -35.50
N GLY A 843 9.57 7.93 -35.33
CA GLY A 843 10.28 8.56 -34.20
C GLY A 843 11.04 9.85 -34.55
N PRO A 844 11.61 10.55 -33.54
CA PRO A 844 12.32 11.83 -33.72
C PRO A 844 13.64 11.72 -34.50
N ALA A 845 14.12 10.50 -34.81
CA ALA A 845 15.34 10.25 -35.57
C ALA A 845 15.19 9.06 -36.56
N PRO A 846 14.41 9.22 -37.64
CA PRO A 846 14.16 8.16 -38.63
C PRO A 846 15.46 7.73 -39.31
N GLY A 847 15.65 6.41 -39.50
CA GLY A 847 16.83 5.81 -40.13
C GLY A 847 18.03 5.53 -39.20
N ILE A 848 17.94 5.82 -37.90
CA ILE A 848 18.95 5.41 -36.90
C ILE A 848 18.61 3.99 -36.39
N GLY A 849 19.56 3.05 -36.49
CA GLY A 849 19.38 1.70 -35.96
C GLY A 849 19.34 1.66 -34.43
N VAL A 850 18.42 0.89 -33.86
CA VAL A 850 18.32 0.64 -32.41
C VAL A 850 19.02 -0.67 -32.05
N ILE A 851 19.36 -0.84 -30.77
CA ILE A 851 19.87 -2.12 -30.26
C ILE A 851 18.70 -3.11 -30.26
N SER A 852 18.87 -4.26 -30.92
CA SER A 852 17.87 -5.32 -30.88
C SER A 852 17.97 -6.07 -29.56
N GLN A 853 16.84 -6.41 -28.93
CA GLN A 853 16.83 -7.13 -27.66
C GLN A 853 17.55 -8.48 -27.76
N PHE A 854 17.37 -9.17 -28.88
CA PHE A 854 18.10 -10.38 -29.24
C PHE A 854 18.09 -10.57 -30.76
N GLU A 855 18.78 -11.59 -31.24
CA GLU A 855 18.84 -11.89 -32.68
C GLU A 855 17.46 -12.33 -33.19
N GLY A 856 16.91 -11.63 -34.19
CA GLY A 856 15.58 -11.93 -34.74
C GLY A 856 14.38 -11.30 -34.01
N TYR A 857 14.59 -10.47 -32.97
CA TYR A 857 13.49 -9.79 -32.26
C TYR A 857 12.62 -8.93 -33.20
N ALA A 858 13.24 -8.24 -34.16
CA ALA A 858 12.53 -7.37 -35.10
C ALA A 858 11.63 -8.13 -36.09
N ASP A 859 11.81 -9.44 -36.21
CA ASP A 859 11.01 -10.32 -37.08
C ASP A 859 9.74 -10.82 -36.38
N LEU A 860 9.59 -10.56 -35.07
CA LEU A 860 8.39 -10.87 -34.31
C LEU A 860 7.22 -9.93 -34.66
N GLU A 861 6.01 -10.40 -34.40
CA GLU A 861 4.78 -9.63 -34.66
C GLU A 861 4.60 -8.48 -33.66
N GLU A 862 3.91 -7.42 -34.05
CA GLU A 862 3.50 -6.39 -33.09
C GLU A 862 2.29 -6.86 -32.27
N LEU A 863 2.31 -6.59 -30.97
CA LEU A 863 1.21 -6.96 -30.08
C LEU A 863 0.06 -5.93 -30.17
N ASP A 864 -1.19 -6.40 -30.23
CA ASP A 864 -2.38 -5.54 -30.06
C ASP A 864 -2.59 -5.17 -28.58
N TRP A 865 -1.79 -4.21 -28.10
CA TRP A 865 -1.84 -3.71 -26.73
C TRP A 865 -3.21 -3.16 -26.33
N HIS A 866 -3.90 -2.47 -27.24
CA HIS A 866 -5.19 -1.84 -26.95
C HIS A 866 -6.27 -2.90 -26.79
N GLY A 867 -6.40 -3.81 -27.76
CA GLY A 867 -7.40 -4.87 -27.70
C GLY A 867 -7.20 -5.81 -26.50
N LEU A 868 -5.96 -6.08 -26.10
CA LEU A 868 -5.70 -6.87 -24.87
C LEU A 868 -6.10 -6.12 -23.59
N ARG A 869 -5.84 -4.82 -23.50
CA ARG A 869 -6.29 -4.02 -22.34
C ARG A 869 -7.80 -3.94 -22.26
N GLU A 870 -8.50 -3.79 -23.38
CA GLU A 870 -9.96 -3.80 -23.41
C GLU A 870 -10.54 -5.16 -22.96
N ARG A 871 -9.91 -6.28 -23.33
CA ARG A 871 -10.40 -7.63 -22.98
C ARG A 871 -10.08 -8.04 -21.54
N HIS A 872 -8.90 -7.71 -21.01
CA HIS A 872 -8.40 -8.27 -19.74
C HIS A 872 -8.16 -7.22 -18.65
N GLY A 873 -8.19 -5.93 -18.97
CA GLY A 873 -7.86 -4.84 -18.05
C GLY A 873 -6.37 -4.83 -17.69
N ASN A 874 -5.98 -5.58 -16.65
CA ASN A 874 -4.59 -5.68 -16.21
C ASN A 874 -3.82 -6.70 -17.05
N ILE A 875 -2.90 -6.20 -17.87
CA ILE A 875 -2.07 -7.01 -18.78
C ILE A 875 -0.63 -7.21 -18.27
N ALA A 876 -0.34 -6.99 -16.98
CA ALA A 876 1.01 -7.18 -16.43
C ALA A 876 1.54 -8.60 -16.72
N ARG A 877 0.68 -9.62 -16.62
CA ARG A 877 1.02 -11.03 -16.84
C ARG A 877 0.59 -11.54 -18.21
N LEU A 878 1.11 -10.92 -19.28
CA LEU A 878 0.87 -11.34 -20.67
C LEU A 878 1.22 -12.81 -20.90
N ASP A 879 2.28 -13.30 -20.28
CA ASP A 879 2.66 -14.72 -20.27
C ASP A 879 1.49 -15.64 -19.90
N ARG A 880 0.73 -15.27 -18.85
CA ARG A 880 -0.40 -16.07 -18.37
C ARG A 880 -1.66 -15.89 -19.22
N ILE A 881 -1.88 -14.67 -19.70
CA ILE A 881 -3.07 -14.30 -20.47
C ILE A 881 -3.01 -14.96 -21.84
N LEU A 882 -1.93 -14.74 -22.59
CA LEU A 882 -1.78 -15.28 -23.94
C LEU A 882 -1.71 -16.80 -23.90
N GLU A 883 -1.02 -17.41 -22.93
CA GLU A 883 -1.01 -18.86 -22.81
C GLU A 883 -2.43 -19.41 -22.60
N ALA A 884 -3.26 -18.78 -21.76
CA ALA A 884 -4.64 -19.20 -21.55
C ALA A 884 -5.49 -19.12 -22.83
N ASP A 885 -5.20 -18.15 -23.71
CA ASP A 885 -5.83 -17.98 -25.02
C ASP A 885 -5.25 -18.91 -26.10
N ASN A 886 -4.39 -19.87 -25.71
CA ASN A 886 -3.63 -20.77 -26.61
C ASN A 886 -2.68 -20.01 -27.55
N ASP A 887 -2.21 -18.86 -27.09
CA ASP A 887 -1.21 -18.04 -27.73
C ASP A 887 0.11 -18.04 -26.92
N SER A 888 1.15 -17.36 -27.41
CA SER A 888 2.44 -17.23 -26.73
C SER A 888 2.98 -15.82 -26.89
N VAL A 889 3.44 -15.25 -25.78
CA VAL A 889 4.09 -13.94 -25.78
C VAL A 889 5.38 -13.92 -26.61
N THR A 890 6.04 -15.08 -26.78
CA THR A 890 7.27 -15.23 -27.59
C THR A 890 7.09 -14.91 -29.08
N ARG A 891 5.86 -14.81 -29.57
CA ARG A 891 5.54 -14.42 -30.96
C ARG A 891 5.60 -12.92 -31.19
N TYR A 892 5.63 -12.11 -30.13
CA TYR A 892 5.40 -10.68 -30.23
C TYR A 892 6.60 -9.86 -29.74
N GLN A 893 6.74 -8.67 -30.30
CA GLN A 893 7.63 -7.63 -29.80
C GLN A 893 7.09 -7.03 -28.49
N ALA A 894 7.08 -7.82 -27.42
CA ALA A 894 6.54 -7.45 -26.12
C ALA A 894 7.50 -7.86 -25.00
N SER A 895 7.83 -6.91 -24.13
CA SER A 895 8.73 -7.12 -23.00
C SER A 895 7.98 -7.08 -21.68
N LYS A 896 8.31 -7.99 -20.76
CA LYS A 896 7.80 -8.01 -19.38
C LYS A 896 8.29 -6.79 -18.61
N GLN A 897 9.58 -6.49 -18.76
CA GLN A 897 10.33 -5.52 -17.99
C GLN A 897 11.47 -4.96 -18.86
N ALA A 898 12.26 -4.03 -18.31
CA ALA A 898 13.43 -3.51 -19.01
C ALA A 898 14.46 -4.62 -19.27
N ASP A 899 14.88 -4.77 -20.53
CA ASP A 899 15.97 -5.67 -20.98
C ASP A 899 17.11 -4.84 -21.59
N VAL A 900 16.99 -4.41 -22.85
CA VAL A 900 17.94 -3.47 -23.46
C VAL A 900 18.06 -2.19 -22.64
N LEU A 901 16.94 -1.70 -22.10
CA LEU A 901 16.91 -0.48 -21.29
C LEU A 901 17.68 -0.61 -19.97
N MET A 902 17.93 -1.83 -19.49
CA MET A 902 18.81 -2.03 -18.33
C MET A 902 20.25 -1.61 -18.61
N LEU A 903 20.72 -1.67 -19.86
CA LEU A 903 22.04 -1.15 -20.22
C LEU A 903 22.15 0.35 -19.89
N PHE A 904 21.10 1.12 -20.18
CA PHE A 904 21.07 2.56 -19.92
C PHE A 904 20.83 2.91 -18.45
N TYR A 905 20.21 2.00 -17.70
CA TYR A 905 20.05 2.16 -16.25
C TYR A 905 21.37 1.91 -15.50
N LEU A 906 22.13 0.89 -15.90
CA LEU A 906 23.32 0.44 -15.18
C LEU A 906 24.60 1.16 -15.57
N LEU A 907 24.71 1.59 -16.83
CA LEU A 907 25.94 2.13 -17.40
C LEU A 907 25.74 3.56 -17.88
N SER A 908 26.74 4.39 -17.63
CA SER A 908 26.76 5.75 -18.19
C SER A 908 26.86 5.72 -19.72
N ALA A 909 26.46 6.81 -20.37
CA ALA A 909 26.56 6.94 -21.82
C ALA A 909 28.01 6.79 -22.32
N ASP A 910 29.00 7.26 -21.54
CA ASP A 910 30.42 7.14 -21.88
C ASP A 910 30.91 5.69 -21.76
N GLU A 911 30.56 4.98 -20.68
CA GLU A 911 30.89 3.56 -20.53
C GLU A 911 30.30 2.70 -21.65
N LEU A 912 29.04 2.95 -22.03
CA LEU A 912 28.42 2.25 -23.16
C LEU A 912 29.17 2.49 -24.46
N ARG A 913 29.54 3.74 -24.74
CA ARG A 913 30.32 4.09 -25.94
C ARG A 913 31.67 3.38 -25.95
N GLU A 914 32.35 3.30 -24.81
CA GLU A 914 33.62 2.59 -24.67
C GLU A 914 33.47 1.08 -24.92
N ILE A 915 32.42 0.46 -24.37
CA ILE A 915 32.15 -0.98 -24.57
C ILE A 915 31.82 -1.26 -26.04
N PHE A 916 30.94 -0.47 -26.66
CA PHE A 916 30.61 -0.65 -28.07
C PHE A 916 31.81 -0.41 -28.98
N ALA A 917 32.65 0.60 -28.68
CA ALA A 917 33.90 0.83 -29.40
C ALA A 917 34.87 -0.35 -29.24
N ARG A 918 34.99 -0.92 -28.03
CA ARG A 918 35.79 -2.13 -27.77
C ARG A 918 35.29 -3.33 -28.59
N LEU A 919 33.98 -3.45 -28.74
CA LEU A 919 33.33 -4.46 -29.57
C LEU A 919 33.40 -4.17 -31.08
N GLY A 920 34.01 -3.05 -31.49
CA GLY A 920 34.12 -2.67 -32.90
C GLY A 920 32.82 -2.16 -33.53
N TYR A 921 31.87 -1.71 -32.72
CA TYR A 921 30.64 -1.05 -33.18
C TYR A 921 30.75 0.48 -33.04
N ARG A 922 30.15 1.20 -33.98
CA ARG A 922 29.95 2.65 -33.85
C ARG A 922 28.61 2.89 -33.15
N PHE A 923 28.66 3.37 -31.92
CA PHE A 923 27.47 3.74 -31.15
C PHE A 923 27.34 5.26 -31.07
N ALA A 924 26.32 5.80 -31.73
CA ALA A 924 26.01 7.23 -31.76
C ALA A 924 25.12 7.60 -30.55
N PRO A 925 25.34 8.75 -29.89
CA PRO A 925 24.54 9.16 -28.72
C PRO A 925 23.02 9.17 -28.95
N GLU A 926 22.59 9.48 -30.18
CA GLU A 926 21.18 9.54 -30.59
C GLU A 926 20.50 8.16 -30.59
N GLN A 927 21.28 7.06 -30.61
CA GLN A 927 20.73 5.70 -30.52
C GLN A 927 20.13 5.41 -29.14
N ILE A 928 20.57 6.08 -28.07
CA ILE A 928 20.05 5.88 -26.71
C ILE A 928 18.58 6.29 -26.63
N PRO A 929 18.20 7.56 -26.88
CA PRO A 929 16.79 7.97 -26.79
C PRO A 929 15.91 7.22 -27.79
N ALA A 930 16.40 6.93 -29.00
CA ALA A 930 15.65 6.14 -29.98
C ALA A 930 15.34 4.72 -29.47
N THR A 931 16.30 4.07 -28.82
CA THR A 931 16.11 2.73 -28.22
C THR A 931 15.15 2.80 -27.02
N VAL A 932 15.25 3.84 -26.19
CA VAL A 932 14.31 4.07 -25.07
C VAL A 932 12.88 4.21 -25.58
N ASP A 933 12.64 5.07 -26.56
CA ASP A 933 11.30 5.30 -27.12
C ASP A 933 10.74 4.01 -27.76
N TYR A 934 11.58 3.26 -28.47
CA TYR A 934 11.19 2.01 -29.12
C TYR A 934 10.67 0.95 -28.13
N TYR A 935 11.39 0.71 -27.04
CA TYR A 935 11.02 -0.33 -26.05
C TYR A 935 9.99 0.14 -25.04
N ARG A 936 9.91 1.45 -24.74
CA ARG A 936 8.93 1.99 -23.79
C ARG A 936 7.48 1.67 -24.20
N HIS A 937 7.18 1.67 -25.49
CA HIS A 937 5.84 1.33 -26.00
C HIS A 937 5.57 -0.18 -26.11
N ARG A 938 6.59 -1.02 -25.90
CA ARG A 938 6.53 -2.48 -26.00
C ARG A 938 6.67 -3.18 -24.66
N THR A 939 6.68 -2.43 -23.56
CA THR A 939 6.87 -3.00 -22.21
C THR A 939 5.55 -3.06 -21.45
N SER A 940 5.18 -4.23 -20.92
CA SER A 940 3.92 -4.42 -20.16
C SER A 940 4.00 -3.97 -18.70
N HIS A 941 5.22 -3.80 -18.17
CA HIS A 941 5.50 -3.58 -16.74
C HIS A 941 4.95 -4.72 -15.87
N GLY A 942 5.25 -5.96 -16.30
CA GLY A 942 4.80 -7.21 -15.70
C GLY A 942 5.58 -7.70 -14.48
N SER A 943 6.62 -6.97 -14.08
CA SER A 943 7.52 -7.30 -12.96
C SER A 943 7.45 -6.28 -11.84
#